data_AF-A0AB34FH19-F1
#
_entry.id   AF-A0AB34FH19-F1
#
_cell.length_a   1.000
_cell.length_b   1.000
_cell.length_c   1.000
_cell.angle_alpha   90.00
_cell.angle_beta   90.00
_cell.angle_gamma   90.00
#
_symmetry.space_group_name_H-M   'P 1'
#
loop_
_entity.id
_entity.type
_entity.pdbx_description
1 polymer ?
#
loop_
_entity_poly.entity_id
_entity_poly.type
_entity_poly.pdbx_seq_one_letter_code
_entity_poly.pdbx_strand_id
1 'polypeptide(L)'
;MNSQQAEYRNFYESRSTAHRRPPYAQETVSDRWSEPAVVLTGLALLVTVIFKLYSPDCSFEEAANSIGTLLWDTLVFAVPAPVLFAVDNWLNPPLAPRPMPDAQSALHAAKSDAMRRIIGLDRSGGIVATVFQARTRALSMTGSVLGLKLDHERPPGLGNRDNSCYQNSILQGLASLESFPEYLSACVRAVDSDNPDRNVAQTLRALIHDLNDLDNNGKTIWTPSLLKSMSTWTQQDAQEYYSKMLDDIDKAVAKAVKESRRFAGLEPEGNKDGSATASQHSDDSGYQSLPSSPDLSAIKPLHNPLEGLLAQRVACVQCGFSEGLSMIPFNCLTLSLGLDKNQHDLYERLDSYSKLEAIEGVECPKCTLLKAQRLLTKLLDKMEESSSLAEQLTEPRRRLEAVELALEEDDFEEKTLTDKCKISNQSKVSSTKTKQIVIARPPQSLAVHVNRSVFDPETFDMIKNSAPVSFPMTLDLGPWCLGSNENSRLFPRESSAEDSEEQWQSDPTASMVAGDQSPSRLTGPIYELRAAVTHAGRHENGHYICYRKYPGGDDAAAAWGGGSASSLTEDGIDESESTGDESRDSHTPPVNNAGWWRLSDHNVAKVDEETVLSLSPGVFMLFYECVDPSMVLQSEVEAMKDAIESGDSRDTGASGTATPDFRDATPASVTEDGSTGVDDIITTRDLADKVREGPADVPLPVSDDRDLLEYADEA
;
A
#
# COMPACT_ATOMS: atom_id res chain seq x y z
N MET A 1 6.23 2.89 52.59
CA MET A 1 6.04 3.21 51.16
C MET A 1 5.80 4.71 51.05
N ASN A 2 6.81 5.50 50.65
CA ASN A 2 6.71 6.90 50.16
C ASN A 2 8.10 7.54 50.06
N SER A 3 8.77 7.36 48.91
CA SER A 3 9.98 8.13 48.56
C SER A 3 10.09 8.35 47.06
N GLN A 4 9.73 7.35 46.23
CA GLN A 4 9.81 7.48 44.76
C GLN A 4 8.78 8.43 44.12
N GLN A 5 7.65 8.72 44.79
CA GLN A 5 6.65 9.66 44.27
C GLN A 5 7.06 11.14 44.43
N ALA A 6 7.99 11.45 45.36
CA ALA A 6 8.48 12.81 45.57
C ALA A 6 9.51 13.23 44.50
N GLU A 7 10.37 12.30 44.06
CA GLU A 7 11.33 12.56 42.98
C GLU A 7 10.66 12.80 41.62
N TYR A 8 9.61 12.04 41.30
CA TYR A 8 8.85 12.24 40.07
C TYR A 8 8.11 13.59 40.03
N ARG A 9 7.60 14.05 41.18
CA ARG A 9 6.92 15.34 41.29
C ARG A 9 7.91 16.51 41.18
N ASN A 10 9.08 16.39 41.80
CA ASN A 10 10.15 17.39 41.71
C ASN A 10 10.75 17.50 40.29
N PHE A 11 10.83 16.39 39.54
CA PHE A 11 11.28 16.41 38.14
C PHE A 11 10.28 17.14 37.22
N TYR A 12 8.99 16.99 37.47
CA TYR A 12 7.95 17.70 36.71
C TYR A 12 7.81 19.17 37.13
N GLU A 13 7.95 19.48 38.43
CA GLU A 13 7.94 20.86 38.93
C GLU A 13 9.17 21.64 38.46
N SER A 14 10.37 21.05 38.42
CA SER A 14 11.58 21.74 37.92
C SER A 14 11.48 22.08 36.43
N ARG A 15 10.81 21.23 35.63
CA ARG A 15 10.59 21.48 34.19
C ARG A 15 9.46 22.47 33.94
N SER A 16 8.44 22.49 34.81
CA SER A 16 7.32 23.45 34.72
C SER A 16 7.67 24.86 35.22
N THR A 17 8.58 24.97 36.19
CA THR A 17 9.08 26.26 36.72
C THR A 17 10.08 26.93 35.79
N ALA A 18 10.76 26.17 34.92
CA ALA A 18 11.58 26.73 33.83
C ALA A 18 10.76 27.52 32.79
N HIS A 19 9.43 27.30 32.71
CA HIS A 19 8.52 27.98 31.78
C HIS A 19 7.66 29.08 32.42
N ARG A 20 7.94 29.49 33.67
CA ARG A 20 7.32 30.67 34.30
C ARG A 20 8.36 31.68 34.76
N ARG A 21 9.04 32.31 33.79
CA ARG A 21 9.62 33.64 34.00
C ARG A 21 8.82 34.65 33.17
N PRO A 22 8.34 35.76 33.75
CA PRO A 22 7.76 36.85 32.98
C PRO A 22 8.81 37.48 32.05
N PRO A 23 8.42 37.98 30.87
CA PRO A 23 9.31 38.71 29.98
C PRO A 23 9.60 40.11 30.54
N TYR A 24 10.74 40.68 30.17
CA TYR A 24 11.32 41.98 30.57
C TYR A 24 12.18 42.00 31.84
N ALA A 25 13.43 41.55 31.69
CA ALA A 25 14.55 42.38 32.14
C ALA A 25 14.94 43.26 30.96
N GLN A 26 14.97 44.59 31.15
CA GLN A 26 15.48 45.53 30.16
C GLN A 26 16.98 45.27 29.94
N GLU A 27 17.30 44.39 29.00
CA GLU A 27 18.61 44.45 28.35
C GLU A 27 18.55 45.58 27.32
N THR A 28 19.43 46.55 27.50
CA THR A 28 19.57 47.71 26.64
C THR A 28 19.85 47.27 25.21
N VAL A 29 19.09 47.82 24.26
CA VAL A 29 19.17 47.49 22.82
C VAL A 29 20.59 47.63 22.26
N SER A 30 21.44 48.44 22.91
CA SER A 30 22.86 48.60 22.58
C SER A 30 23.70 47.34 22.76
N ASP A 31 23.37 46.46 23.72
CA ASP A 31 24.18 45.27 24.02
C ASP A 31 23.96 44.14 23.01
N ARG A 32 22.81 44.14 22.31
CA ARG A 32 22.54 43.19 21.22
C ARG A 32 23.25 43.58 19.91
N TRP A 33 23.66 44.84 19.77
CA TRP A 33 24.38 45.32 18.58
C TRP A 33 25.88 45.03 18.62
N SER A 34 26.43 44.79 19.81
CA SER A 34 27.83 44.41 20.01
C SER A 34 28.05 42.89 19.97
N GLU A 35 26.98 42.09 19.89
CA GLU A 35 27.10 40.65 19.72
C GLU A 35 27.75 40.31 18.36
N PRO A 36 28.81 39.50 18.35
CA PRO A 36 29.54 39.18 17.13
C PRO A 36 28.64 38.51 16.08
N ALA A 37 27.59 37.79 16.49
CA ALA A 37 26.62 37.19 15.59
C ALA A 37 25.77 38.23 14.84
N VAL A 38 25.37 39.31 15.50
CA VAL A 38 24.57 40.39 14.89
C VAL A 38 25.44 41.24 13.95
N VAL A 39 26.69 41.50 14.35
CA VAL A 39 27.66 42.18 13.48
C VAL A 39 27.99 41.34 12.24
N LEU A 40 28.24 40.02 12.40
CA LEU A 40 28.52 39.11 11.28
C LEU A 40 27.35 38.98 10.31
N THR A 41 26.12 38.87 10.83
CA THR A 41 24.92 38.80 9.99
C THR A 41 24.62 40.14 9.30
N GLY A 42 24.81 41.26 9.99
CA GLY A 42 24.72 42.60 9.39
C GLY A 42 25.76 42.82 8.28
N LEU A 43 26.99 42.34 8.48
CA LEU A 43 28.06 42.45 7.50
C LEU A 43 27.82 41.53 6.29
N ALA A 44 27.30 40.32 6.51
CA ALA A 44 26.87 39.43 5.44
C ALA A 44 25.73 40.04 4.61
N LEU A 45 24.73 40.64 5.25
CA LEU A 45 23.65 41.36 4.57
C LEU A 45 24.17 42.56 3.77
N LEU A 46 25.05 43.36 4.36
CA LEU A 46 25.67 44.50 3.66
C LEU A 46 26.44 44.06 2.42
N VAL A 47 27.21 42.98 2.51
CA VAL A 47 27.92 42.39 1.36
C VAL A 47 26.93 41.91 0.31
N THR A 48 25.84 41.24 0.67
CA THR A 48 24.81 40.79 -0.30
C THR A 48 24.08 41.95 -0.97
N VAL A 49 23.83 43.05 -0.25
CA VAL A 49 23.19 44.25 -0.80
C VAL A 49 24.13 45.01 -1.74
N ILE A 50 25.40 45.18 -1.35
CA ILE A 50 26.43 45.75 -2.22
C ILE A 50 26.60 44.89 -3.48
N PHE A 51 26.62 43.57 -3.32
CA PHE A 51 26.72 42.62 -4.43
C PHE A 51 25.53 42.73 -5.39
N LYS A 52 24.30 42.86 -4.88
CA LYS A 52 23.10 43.09 -5.69
C LYS A 52 23.05 44.45 -6.37
N LEU A 53 23.63 45.49 -5.77
CA LEU A 53 23.70 46.83 -6.34
C LEU A 53 24.75 46.95 -7.47
N TYR A 54 25.85 46.21 -7.38
CA TYR A 54 26.92 46.24 -8.38
C TYR A 54 26.76 45.22 -9.52
N SER A 55 25.91 44.20 -9.36
CA SER A 55 25.67 43.18 -10.39
C SER A 55 24.20 42.73 -10.38
N PRO A 56 23.29 43.54 -10.93
CA PRO A 56 21.85 43.27 -10.88
C PRO A 56 21.43 42.00 -11.64
N ASP A 57 22.18 41.60 -12.68
CA ASP A 57 21.78 40.52 -13.61
C ASP A 57 22.66 39.26 -13.55
N CYS A 58 23.60 39.14 -12.61
CA CYS A 58 24.54 38.02 -12.58
C CYS A 58 24.08 36.93 -11.60
N SER A 59 24.00 35.68 -12.07
CA SER A 59 23.65 34.53 -11.25
C SER A 59 24.76 34.22 -10.23
N PHE A 60 24.41 33.71 -9.05
CA PHE A 60 25.38 33.41 -7.99
C PHE A 60 26.45 32.39 -8.43
N GLU A 61 26.11 31.48 -9.35
CA GLU A 61 27.03 30.50 -9.94
C GLU A 61 28.06 31.15 -10.89
N GLU A 62 27.65 32.10 -11.74
CA GLU A 62 28.58 32.83 -12.61
C GLU A 62 29.55 33.71 -11.80
N ALA A 63 29.08 34.31 -10.71
CA ALA A 63 29.93 35.09 -9.82
C ALA A 63 30.91 34.22 -9.01
N ALA A 64 30.48 33.04 -8.55
CA ALA A 64 31.36 32.09 -7.86
C ALA A 64 32.48 31.59 -8.80
N ASN A 65 32.16 31.33 -10.06
CA ASN A 65 33.16 31.00 -11.09
C ASN A 65 34.11 32.16 -11.36
N SER A 66 33.58 33.39 -11.45
CA SER A 66 34.38 34.60 -11.70
C SER A 66 35.33 34.92 -10.54
N ILE A 67 34.88 34.74 -9.29
CA ILE A 67 35.73 34.84 -8.08
C ILE A 67 36.77 33.71 -8.06
N GLY A 68 36.38 32.50 -8.44
CA GLY A 68 37.28 31.36 -8.58
C GLY A 68 38.42 31.63 -9.58
N THR A 69 38.10 32.22 -10.73
CA THR A 69 39.11 32.62 -11.72
C THR A 69 40.01 33.75 -11.22
N LEU A 70 39.46 34.72 -10.48
CA LEU A 70 40.23 35.83 -9.91
C LEU A 70 41.22 35.36 -8.84
N LEU A 71 40.80 34.43 -7.99
CA LEU A 71 41.67 33.79 -7.00
C LEU A 71 42.76 32.94 -7.67
N TRP A 72 42.41 32.20 -8.73
CA TRP A 72 43.37 31.43 -9.51
C TRP A 72 44.44 32.33 -10.16
N ASP A 73 44.02 33.40 -10.83
CA ASP A 73 44.94 34.31 -11.51
C ASP A 73 45.84 35.07 -10.53
N THR A 74 45.32 35.42 -9.36
CA THR A 74 46.09 36.03 -8.26
C THR A 74 47.12 35.05 -7.69
N LEU A 75 46.75 33.77 -7.53
CA LEU A 75 47.64 32.71 -7.07
C LEU A 75 48.78 32.46 -8.07
N VAL A 76 48.45 32.32 -9.36
CA VAL A 76 49.43 32.15 -10.45
C VAL A 76 50.39 33.34 -10.53
N PHE A 77 49.88 34.56 -10.29
CA PHE A 77 50.69 35.76 -10.26
C PHE A 77 51.65 35.80 -9.06
N ALA A 78 51.18 35.40 -7.86
CA ALA A 78 51.95 35.45 -6.62
C ALA A 78 53.11 34.43 -6.56
N VAL A 79 53.01 33.29 -7.25
CA VAL A 79 54.04 32.25 -7.20
C VAL A 79 55.25 32.60 -8.11
N PRO A 80 56.48 32.61 -7.57
CA PRO A 80 57.69 32.85 -8.37
C PRO A 80 57.91 31.76 -9.43
N ALA A 81 58.14 32.18 -10.68
CA ALA A 81 58.34 31.27 -11.82
C ALA A 81 59.47 30.23 -11.62
N PRO A 82 60.65 30.57 -11.06
CA PRO A 82 61.76 29.62 -10.96
C PRO A 82 61.45 28.43 -10.05
N VAL A 83 60.69 28.66 -8.98
CA VAL A 83 60.29 27.61 -8.04
C VAL A 83 59.23 26.72 -8.66
N LEU A 84 58.24 27.31 -9.32
CA LEU A 84 57.15 26.59 -9.96
C LEU A 84 57.64 25.67 -11.08
N PHE A 85 58.53 26.14 -11.94
CA PHE A 85 59.09 25.33 -13.03
C PHE A 85 60.11 24.28 -12.54
N ALA A 86 60.83 24.54 -11.44
CA ALA A 86 61.68 23.53 -10.82
C ALA A 86 60.87 22.36 -10.25
N VAL A 87 59.72 22.66 -9.61
CA VAL A 87 58.80 21.65 -9.10
C VAL A 87 58.07 20.91 -10.24
N ASP A 88 57.61 21.62 -11.28
CA ASP A 88 57.00 21.00 -12.48
C ASP A 88 57.98 20.03 -13.15
N ASN A 89 59.25 20.42 -13.32
CA ASN A 89 60.27 19.57 -13.94
C ASN A 89 60.67 18.37 -13.07
N TRP A 90 60.56 18.48 -11.75
CA TRP A 90 60.83 17.37 -10.82
C TRP A 90 59.69 16.34 -10.83
N LEU A 91 58.44 16.81 -10.87
CA LEU A 91 57.25 15.95 -10.89
C LEU A 91 56.93 15.41 -12.29
N ASN A 92 57.25 16.17 -13.34
CA ASN A 92 56.99 15.85 -14.75
C ASN A 92 58.23 16.16 -15.62
N PRO A 93 59.26 15.29 -15.63
CA PRO A 93 60.48 15.54 -16.40
C PRO A 93 60.19 15.57 -17.91
N PRO A 94 60.58 16.65 -18.64
CA PRO A 94 60.28 16.78 -20.06
C PRO A 94 61.22 15.93 -20.94
N LEU A 95 60.67 15.33 -22.01
CA LEU A 95 61.42 14.53 -23.00
C LEU A 95 62.28 15.40 -23.96
N ALA A 96 62.15 16.73 -23.93
CA ALA A 96 62.95 17.66 -24.72
C ALA A 96 63.10 19.04 -24.01
N PRO A 97 64.16 19.83 -24.31
CA PRO A 97 64.35 21.17 -23.72
C PRO A 97 63.26 22.16 -24.18
N ARG A 98 62.63 22.86 -23.23
CA ARG A 98 61.61 23.88 -23.53
C ARG A 98 62.27 25.24 -23.85
N PRO A 99 61.83 25.96 -24.91
CA PRO A 99 62.29 27.33 -25.18
C PRO A 99 61.73 28.31 -24.13
N MET A 100 62.51 29.33 -23.76
CA MET A 100 62.05 30.39 -22.84
C MET A 100 61.06 31.33 -23.54
N PRO A 101 59.91 31.68 -22.93
CA PRO A 101 58.98 32.67 -23.51
C PRO A 101 59.42 34.10 -23.18
N ASP A 102 59.61 34.93 -24.21
CA ASP A 102 60.09 36.33 -24.08
C ASP A 102 58.98 37.38 -23.79
N ALA A 103 57.76 36.97 -23.40
CA ALA A 103 56.63 37.88 -23.15
C ALA A 103 55.90 37.63 -21.82
N GLN A 104 55.51 38.69 -21.11
CA GLN A 104 54.83 38.62 -19.80
C GLN A 104 53.49 37.87 -19.82
N SER A 105 52.71 37.97 -20.91
CA SER A 105 51.46 37.21 -21.07
C SER A 105 51.71 35.72 -21.30
N ALA A 106 52.76 35.38 -22.05
CA ALA A 106 53.20 34.00 -22.25
C ALA A 106 53.73 33.38 -20.95
N LEU A 107 54.31 34.20 -20.05
CA LEU A 107 54.79 33.74 -18.75
C LEU A 107 53.65 33.40 -17.78
N HIS A 108 52.58 34.20 -17.71
CA HIS A 108 51.42 33.90 -16.84
C HIS A 108 50.68 32.63 -17.32
N ALA A 109 50.47 32.49 -18.64
CA ALA A 109 49.93 31.27 -19.23
C ALA A 109 50.81 30.04 -18.94
N ALA A 110 52.14 30.14 -19.14
CA ALA A 110 53.07 29.05 -18.85
C ALA A 110 53.11 28.67 -17.36
N LYS A 111 52.98 29.65 -16.44
CA LYS A 111 52.84 29.39 -15.01
C LYS A 111 51.50 28.72 -14.69
N SER A 112 50.41 29.19 -15.27
CA SER A 112 49.07 28.61 -15.07
C SER A 112 49.04 27.14 -15.50
N ASP A 113 49.63 26.82 -16.65
CA ASP A 113 49.72 25.45 -17.17
C ASP A 113 50.64 24.56 -16.31
N ALA A 114 51.77 25.09 -15.85
CA ALA A 114 52.63 24.36 -14.90
C ALA A 114 51.90 24.07 -13.58
N MET A 115 51.14 25.05 -13.07
CA MET A 115 50.37 24.91 -11.84
C MET A 115 49.21 23.91 -11.99
N ARG A 116 48.52 23.91 -13.14
CA ARG A 116 47.47 22.91 -13.47
C ARG A 116 48.03 21.50 -13.54
N ARG A 117 49.22 21.31 -14.12
CA ARG A 117 49.90 20.00 -14.16
C ARG A 117 50.36 19.51 -12.79
N ILE A 118 50.91 20.40 -11.96
CA ILE A 118 51.33 20.06 -10.59
C ILE A 118 50.11 19.67 -9.73
N ILE A 119 48.98 20.36 -9.91
CA ILE A 119 47.74 20.10 -9.16
C ILE A 119 46.92 18.95 -9.79
N GLY A 120 47.29 18.50 -10.99
CA GLY A 120 46.65 17.37 -11.68
C GLY A 120 45.28 17.68 -12.27
N LEU A 121 44.99 18.96 -12.58
CA LEU A 121 43.74 19.43 -13.19
C LEU A 121 43.58 18.99 -14.66
N ASP A 122 44.68 18.72 -15.36
CA ASP A 122 44.69 18.32 -16.79
C ASP A 122 44.59 16.79 -17.02
N ARG A 123 44.53 15.98 -15.96
CA ARG A 123 44.36 14.51 -16.08
C ARG A 123 42.91 14.15 -15.80
N SER A 124 42.20 13.58 -16.77
CA SER A 124 40.92 12.90 -16.57
C SER A 124 41.13 11.71 -15.62
N GLY A 125 40.81 11.91 -14.34
CA GLY A 125 41.09 10.96 -13.25
C GLY A 125 42.08 11.45 -12.19
N GLY A 126 42.47 12.73 -12.20
CA GLY A 126 43.37 13.34 -11.20
C GLY A 126 42.71 13.67 -9.85
N ILE A 127 43.56 13.83 -8.83
CA ILE A 127 43.26 13.96 -7.39
C ILE A 127 42.16 14.99 -7.06
N VAL A 128 41.95 16.03 -7.88
CA VAL A 128 40.92 17.05 -7.65
C VAL A 128 39.49 16.53 -7.90
N ALA A 129 39.30 15.60 -8.83
CA ALA A 129 38.02 14.90 -8.98
C ALA A 129 37.74 14.04 -7.74
N THR A 130 38.78 13.40 -7.19
CA THR A 130 38.73 12.65 -5.94
C THR A 130 38.46 13.55 -4.73
N VAL A 131 38.95 14.80 -4.73
CA VAL A 131 38.72 15.76 -3.63
C VAL A 131 37.34 16.41 -3.70
N PHE A 132 36.76 16.65 -4.88
CA PHE A 132 35.36 17.08 -4.99
C PHE A 132 34.37 15.96 -4.61
N GLN A 133 34.70 14.70 -4.95
CA GLN A 133 33.98 13.51 -4.44
C GLN A 133 34.23 13.27 -2.93
N ALA A 134 35.41 13.63 -2.42
CA ALA A 134 35.73 13.54 -1.00
C ALA A 134 35.11 14.68 -0.17
N ARG A 135 34.84 15.86 -0.76
CA ARG A 135 34.11 16.95 -0.10
C ARG A 135 32.63 16.63 0.06
N THR A 136 32.05 15.86 -0.85
CA THR A 136 30.72 15.25 -0.65
C THR A 136 30.76 14.10 0.38
N ARG A 137 31.89 13.39 0.53
CA ARG A 137 32.09 12.45 1.65
C ARG A 137 32.33 13.14 3.00
N ALA A 138 32.94 14.33 3.05
CA ALA A 138 33.35 14.98 4.30
C ALA A 138 32.17 15.42 5.21
N LEU A 139 30.97 15.59 4.66
CA LEU A 139 29.75 15.81 5.47
C LEU A 139 29.05 14.50 5.88
N SER A 140 29.56 13.34 5.45
CA SER A 140 29.24 11.99 5.95
C SER A 140 30.38 11.38 6.81
N MET A 141 31.45 12.12 7.08
CA MET A 141 32.68 11.61 7.71
C MET A 141 32.90 12.17 9.13
N THR A 142 31.92 12.05 10.02
CA THR A 142 32.21 11.99 11.47
C THR A 142 32.31 10.55 11.98
N GLY A 143 32.05 9.53 11.14
CA GLY A 143 32.21 8.11 11.48
C GLY A 143 33.49 7.42 11.00
N SER A 144 34.30 8.04 10.12
CA SER A 144 35.35 7.33 9.38
C SER A 144 36.80 7.65 9.78
N VAL A 145 37.01 8.31 10.91
CA VAL A 145 38.37 8.50 11.48
C VAL A 145 38.81 7.27 12.31
N LEU A 146 38.03 6.20 12.33
CA LEU A 146 38.22 5.02 13.20
C LEU A 146 38.24 3.67 12.47
N GLY A 147 38.61 3.62 11.19
CA GLY A 147 38.95 2.35 10.52
C GLY A 147 37.83 1.30 10.48
N LEU A 148 36.61 1.70 10.13
CA LEU A 148 35.50 0.78 9.94
C LEU A 148 35.49 0.27 8.49
N LYS A 149 35.45 -1.05 8.35
CA LYS A 149 35.25 -1.80 7.10
C LYS A 149 34.09 -1.19 6.29
N LEU A 150 34.19 -1.23 4.97
CA LEU A 150 32.99 -1.14 4.12
C LEU A 150 32.10 -2.31 4.56
N ASP A 151 30.98 -2.06 5.24
CA ASP A 151 30.04 -3.11 5.59
C ASP A 151 29.41 -3.60 4.28
N HIS A 152 30.06 -4.59 3.66
CA HIS A 152 29.61 -5.21 2.42
C HIS A 152 28.24 -5.89 2.56
N GLU A 153 27.77 -6.12 3.79
CA GLU A 153 26.46 -6.66 4.11
C GLU A 153 25.37 -5.58 4.27
N ARG A 154 25.77 -4.30 4.44
CA ARG A 154 24.82 -3.21 4.69
C ARG A 154 24.15 -2.80 3.38
N PRO A 155 22.82 -2.90 3.25
CA PRO A 155 22.16 -2.48 2.03
C PRO A 155 22.25 -0.98 1.75
N PRO A 156 22.05 -0.55 0.50
CA PRO A 156 22.10 0.86 0.13
C PRO A 156 21.02 1.69 0.84
N GLY A 157 21.44 2.86 1.33
CA GLY A 157 20.52 3.89 1.84
C GLY A 157 20.11 4.88 0.75
N LEU A 158 19.10 5.71 1.02
CA LEU A 158 18.68 6.79 0.13
C LEU A 158 19.11 8.17 0.66
N GLY A 159 19.67 9.01 -0.20
CA GLY A 159 20.01 10.38 0.15
C GLY A 159 18.77 11.23 0.42
N ASN A 160 18.75 11.98 1.52
CA ASN A 160 17.67 12.92 1.82
C ASN A 160 17.94 14.27 1.16
N ARG A 161 17.15 14.61 0.15
CA ARG A 161 17.12 15.93 -0.51
C ARG A 161 15.90 16.70 -0.03
N ASP A 162 16.09 17.71 0.81
CA ASP A 162 15.05 18.65 1.23
C ASP A 162 13.80 17.95 1.82
N ASN A 163 13.95 17.25 2.95
CA ASN A 163 12.84 16.58 3.64
C ASN A 163 12.14 15.47 2.83
N SER A 164 12.87 14.75 1.97
CA SER A 164 12.32 13.66 1.14
C SER A 164 12.21 12.30 1.86
N CYS A 165 12.27 12.28 3.19
CA CYS A 165 12.13 11.03 3.97
C CYS A 165 10.81 10.29 3.69
N TYR A 166 9.71 11.01 3.44
CA TYR A 166 8.42 10.42 3.06
C TYR A 166 8.57 9.56 1.80
N GLN A 167 9.19 10.13 0.76
CA GLN A 167 9.46 9.45 -0.51
C GLN A 167 10.43 8.28 -0.31
N ASN A 168 11.55 8.51 0.38
CA ASN A 168 12.57 7.49 0.59
C ASN A 168 11.99 6.27 1.31
N SER A 169 11.14 6.49 2.32
CA SER A 169 10.52 5.41 3.09
C SER A 169 9.58 4.55 2.25
N ILE A 170 8.79 5.16 1.35
CA ILE A 170 7.88 4.46 0.45
C ILE A 170 8.65 3.70 -0.62
N LEU A 171 9.68 4.30 -1.21
CA LEU A 171 10.52 3.64 -2.22
C LEU A 171 11.22 2.40 -1.66
N GLN A 172 11.72 2.48 -0.43
CA GLN A 172 12.30 1.33 0.26
C GLN A 172 11.23 0.25 0.54
N GLY A 173 10.02 0.65 0.95
CA GLY A 173 8.89 -0.25 1.16
C GLY A 173 8.47 -0.99 -0.12
N LEU A 174 8.25 -0.27 -1.21
CA LEU A 174 7.91 -0.85 -2.52
C LEU A 174 9.02 -1.77 -3.05
N ALA A 175 10.28 -1.42 -2.82
CA ALA A 175 11.41 -2.25 -3.23
C ALA A 175 11.51 -3.58 -2.47
N SER A 176 10.73 -3.79 -1.40
CA SER A 176 10.64 -5.08 -0.67
C SER A 176 9.61 -6.05 -1.25
N LEU A 177 8.75 -5.58 -2.16
CA LEU A 177 7.73 -6.40 -2.81
C LEU A 177 8.35 -7.15 -3.99
N GLU A 178 8.21 -8.48 -4.02
CA GLU A 178 8.85 -9.34 -5.02
C GLU A 178 8.12 -9.35 -6.36
N SER A 179 6.79 -9.23 -6.35
CA SER A 179 5.98 -9.14 -7.57
C SER A 179 6.04 -7.78 -8.27
N PHE A 180 6.39 -6.72 -7.56
CA PHE A 180 6.34 -5.36 -8.08
C PHE A 180 7.35 -5.08 -9.22
N PRO A 181 8.61 -5.56 -9.18
CA PRO A 181 9.53 -5.46 -10.31
C PRO A 181 9.05 -6.12 -11.60
N GLU A 182 8.34 -7.25 -11.51
CA GLU A 182 7.78 -7.93 -12.69
C GLU A 182 6.69 -7.07 -13.32
N TYR A 183 5.79 -6.52 -12.51
CA TYR A 183 4.78 -5.56 -12.96
C TYR A 183 5.40 -4.34 -13.63
N LEU A 184 6.40 -3.69 -13.02
CA LEU A 184 7.08 -2.54 -13.63
C LEU A 184 7.77 -2.91 -14.95
N SER A 185 8.36 -4.10 -15.03
CA SER A 185 8.96 -4.60 -16.28
C SER A 185 7.91 -4.75 -17.37
N ALA A 186 6.73 -5.24 -17.01
CA ALA A 186 5.59 -5.34 -17.91
C ALA A 186 5.09 -3.93 -18.34
N CYS A 187 5.02 -2.95 -17.42
CA CYS A 187 4.68 -1.56 -17.75
C CYS A 187 5.67 -0.95 -18.75
N VAL A 188 6.97 -1.16 -18.53
CA VAL A 188 8.03 -0.65 -19.41
C VAL A 188 7.93 -1.27 -20.81
N ARG A 189 7.55 -2.55 -20.92
CA ARG A 189 7.29 -3.21 -22.22
C ARG A 189 6.06 -2.65 -22.93
N ALA A 190 5.05 -2.20 -22.19
CA ALA A 190 3.81 -1.65 -22.75
C ALA A 190 3.96 -0.18 -23.20
N VAL A 191 4.88 0.56 -22.59
CA VAL A 191 5.18 1.96 -22.95
C VAL A 191 6.30 1.98 -23.97
N ASP A 192 5.95 2.15 -25.26
CA ASP A 192 6.92 2.25 -26.36
C ASP A 192 8.06 3.25 -26.07
N SER A 193 9.28 2.85 -26.44
CA SER A 193 10.58 3.45 -26.08
C SER A 193 10.89 4.84 -26.65
N ASP A 194 9.91 5.55 -27.22
CA ASP A 194 10.13 6.83 -27.90
C ASP A 194 10.37 8.02 -26.93
N ASN A 195 10.30 7.81 -25.61
CA ASN A 195 10.77 8.79 -24.61
C ASN A 195 11.22 8.13 -23.29
N PRO A 196 12.48 7.67 -23.16
CA PRO A 196 13.00 7.06 -21.93
C PRO A 196 13.03 8.05 -20.73
N ASP A 197 13.17 9.35 -20.99
CA ASP A 197 13.42 10.36 -19.96
C ASP A 197 12.18 10.76 -19.13
N ARG A 198 10.99 10.23 -19.44
CA ARG A 198 9.75 10.57 -18.73
C ARG A 198 8.97 9.37 -18.20
N ASN A 199 9.53 8.15 -18.27
CA ASN A 199 8.86 6.96 -17.80
C ASN A 199 9.13 6.73 -16.30
N VAL A 200 8.11 7.03 -15.47
CA VAL A 200 8.13 6.83 -14.02
C VAL A 200 8.36 5.36 -13.67
N ALA A 201 7.72 4.43 -14.38
CA ALA A 201 7.86 2.99 -14.14
C ALA A 201 9.28 2.48 -14.44
N GLN A 202 9.91 2.97 -15.51
CA GLN A 202 11.31 2.63 -15.83
C GLN A 202 12.28 3.15 -14.77
N THR A 203 12.11 4.40 -14.35
CA THR A 203 12.97 5.02 -13.34
C THR A 203 12.81 4.34 -11.98
N LEU A 204 11.58 4.01 -11.60
CA LEU A 204 11.29 3.27 -10.38
C LEU A 204 11.88 1.86 -10.42
N ARG A 205 11.72 1.14 -11.53
CA ARG A 205 12.31 -0.19 -11.73
C ARG A 205 13.82 -0.18 -11.57
N ALA A 206 14.50 0.78 -12.21
CA ALA A 206 15.96 0.94 -12.09
C ALA A 206 16.37 1.22 -10.64
N LEU A 207 15.65 2.11 -9.95
CA LEU A 207 15.95 2.41 -8.55
C LEU A 207 15.73 1.20 -7.63
N ILE A 208 14.64 0.43 -7.82
CA ILE A 208 14.37 -0.77 -7.03
C ILE A 208 15.45 -1.83 -7.27
N HIS A 209 15.88 -2.00 -8.53
CA HIS A 209 17.01 -2.87 -8.85
C HIS A 209 18.28 -2.41 -8.12
N ASP A 210 18.66 -1.14 -8.21
CA ASP A 210 19.86 -0.62 -7.55
C ASP A 210 19.79 -0.74 -6.02
N LEU A 211 18.59 -0.65 -5.43
CA LEU A 211 18.34 -0.80 -3.99
C LEU A 211 18.46 -2.24 -3.49
N ASN A 212 18.25 -3.22 -4.37
CA ASN A 212 18.33 -4.65 -4.04
C ASN A 212 19.63 -5.29 -4.55
N ASP A 213 20.44 -4.57 -5.32
CA ASP A 213 21.73 -5.01 -5.84
C ASP A 213 22.82 -5.02 -4.75
N LEU A 214 23.48 -6.17 -4.60
CA LEU A 214 24.56 -6.40 -3.64
C LEU A 214 25.79 -5.52 -3.93
N ASP A 215 26.02 -5.15 -5.19
CA ASP A 215 27.15 -4.29 -5.56
C ASP A 215 27.00 -2.87 -5.01
N ASN A 216 25.79 -2.47 -4.63
CA ASN A 216 25.49 -1.16 -4.06
C ASN A 216 25.49 -1.15 -2.53
N ASN A 217 25.81 -2.27 -1.88
CA ASN A 217 25.93 -2.33 -0.43
C ASN A 217 26.94 -1.29 0.10
N GLY A 218 26.58 -0.65 1.21
CA GLY A 218 27.33 0.40 1.87
C GLY A 218 27.26 1.78 1.18
N LYS A 219 26.59 1.90 0.02
CA LYS A 219 26.45 3.16 -0.70
C LYS A 219 25.17 3.90 -0.31
N THR A 220 25.15 5.20 -0.63
CA THR A 220 23.95 6.03 -0.57
C THR A 220 23.54 6.37 -2.00
N ILE A 221 22.36 5.92 -2.41
CA ILE A 221 21.77 6.19 -3.72
C ILE A 221 20.92 7.46 -3.64
N TRP A 222 20.94 8.29 -4.68
CA TRP A 222 20.13 9.51 -4.73
C TRP A 222 18.91 9.29 -5.61
N THR A 223 17.72 9.60 -5.09
CA THR A 223 16.49 9.45 -5.85
C THR A 223 16.49 10.34 -7.10
N PRO A 224 16.20 9.80 -8.29
CA PRO A 224 16.05 10.57 -9.51
C PRO A 224 15.00 11.68 -9.37
N SER A 225 15.20 12.81 -10.08
CA SER A 225 14.29 13.96 -10.01
C SER A 225 12.88 13.63 -10.53
N LEU A 226 12.75 12.68 -11.46
CA LEU A 226 11.44 12.25 -11.98
C LEU A 226 10.55 11.64 -10.89
N LEU A 227 11.15 10.93 -9.93
CA LEU A 227 10.43 10.36 -8.79
C LEU A 227 10.14 11.40 -7.70
N LYS A 228 10.60 12.65 -7.85
CA LYS A 228 10.33 13.76 -6.92
C LYS A 228 9.12 14.57 -7.44
N SER A 229 7.93 13.96 -7.40
CA SER A 229 6.71 14.52 -8.01
C SER A 229 5.99 15.56 -7.14
N MET A 230 6.56 15.98 -6.00
CA MET A 230 5.96 16.93 -5.04
C MET A 230 6.92 18.05 -4.64
N SER A 231 6.39 19.13 -4.05
CA SER A 231 7.19 20.29 -3.64
C SER A 231 8.26 19.90 -2.61
N THR A 232 9.45 20.49 -2.76
CA THR A 232 10.66 20.09 -2.03
C THR A 232 10.87 20.91 -0.75
N TRP A 233 10.07 21.94 -0.53
CA TRP A 233 10.29 22.89 0.57
C TRP A 233 9.45 22.58 1.81
N THR A 234 8.43 21.73 1.69
CA THR A 234 7.52 21.32 2.77
C THR A 234 7.54 19.81 2.95
N GLN A 235 7.39 19.34 4.19
CA GLN A 235 7.14 17.92 4.44
C GLN A 235 5.80 17.52 3.84
N GLN A 236 5.74 16.32 3.27
CA GLN A 236 4.56 15.77 2.61
C GLN A 236 4.13 14.46 3.26
N ASP A 237 2.91 14.05 2.99
CA ASP A 237 2.38 12.76 3.43
C ASP A 237 2.94 11.62 2.57
N ALA A 238 3.42 10.56 3.21
CA ALA A 238 3.97 9.40 2.52
C ALA A 238 2.88 8.56 1.82
N GLN A 239 1.64 8.58 2.31
CA GLN A 239 0.52 7.89 1.65
C GLN A 239 0.07 8.64 0.39
N GLU A 240 0.02 9.96 0.42
CA GLU A 240 -0.19 10.78 -0.79
C GLU A 240 0.94 10.54 -1.80
N TYR A 241 2.17 10.48 -1.28
CA TYR A 241 3.35 9.81 -1.81
C TYR A 241 3.06 8.69 -2.80
N TYR A 242 2.68 7.61 -2.15
CA TYR A 242 2.38 6.30 -2.70
C TYR A 242 1.27 6.36 -3.75
N SER A 243 0.13 6.97 -3.44
CA SER A 243 -1.02 7.02 -4.36
C SER A 243 -0.68 7.79 -5.63
N LYS A 244 -0.01 8.94 -5.51
CA LYS A 244 0.40 9.73 -6.67
C LYS A 244 1.34 8.97 -7.59
N MET A 245 2.28 8.22 -7.01
CA MET A 245 3.23 7.42 -7.79
C MET A 245 2.52 6.33 -8.61
N LEU A 246 1.58 5.60 -7.99
CA LEU A 246 0.81 4.57 -8.69
C LEU A 246 -0.07 5.19 -9.78
N ASP A 247 -0.76 6.30 -9.48
CA ASP A 247 -1.55 7.05 -10.45
C ASP A 247 -0.72 7.50 -11.66
N ASP A 248 0.52 7.96 -11.44
CA ASP A 248 1.40 8.41 -12.52
C ASP A 248 1.85 7.23 -13.40
N ILE A 249 2.05 6.03 -12.82
CA ILE A 249 2.31 4.79 -13.56
C ILE A 249 1.09 4.38 -14.37
N ASP A 250 -0.09 4.32 -13.76
CA ASP A 250 -1.34 3.93 -14.42
C ASP A 250 -1.70 4.89 -15.57
N LYS A 251 -1.53 6.20 -15.37
CA LYS A 251 -1.71 7.21 -16.43
C LYS A 251 -0.73 7.01 -17.58
N ALA A 252 0.53 6.68 -17.30
CA ALA A 252 1.53 6.43 -18.33
C ALA A 252 1.18 5.18 -19.16
N VAL A 253 0.78 4.08 -18.49
CA VAL A 253 0.35 2.84 -19.14
C VAL A 253 -0.92 3.06 -19.96
N ALA A 254 -1.95 3.69 -19.38
CA ALA A 254 -3.21 3.98 -20.07
C ALA A 254 -3.01 4.85 -21.31
N LYS A 255 -2.09 5.82 -21.24
CA LYS A 255 -1.71 6.65 -22.39
C LYS A 255 -1.05 5.81 -23.49
N ALA A 256 -0.08 4.96 -23.16
CA ALA A 256 0.60 4.10 -24.12
C ALA A 256 -0.35 3.09 -24.78
N VAL A 257 -1.27 2.49 -24.01
CA VAL A 257 -2.32 1.60 -24.55
C VAL A 257 -3.27 2.35 -25.49
N LYS A 258 -3.63 3.59 -25.17
CA LYS A 258 -4.47 4.41 -26.04
C LYS A 258 -3.76 4.80 -27.33
N GLU A 259 -2.46 5.09 -27.27
CA GLU A 259 -1.65 5.46 -28.43
C GLU A 259 -1.42 4.25 -29.35
N SER A 260 -1.05 3.09 -28.81
CA SER A 260 -0.94 1.85 -29.59
C SER A 260 -2.26 1.46 -30.27
N ARG A 261 -3.41 1.61 -29.59
CA ARG A 261 -4.74 1.41 -30.21
C ARG A 261 -5.03 2.39 -31.36
N ARG A 262 -4.51 3.62 -31.33
CA ARG A 262 -4.68 4.60 -32.42
C ARG A 262 -3.88 4.24 -33.67
N PHE A 263 -2.74 3.59 -33.50
CA PHE A 263 -1.90 3.15 -34.62
C PHE A 263 -2.33 1.79 -35.19
N ALA A 264 -3.15 1.02 -34.47
CA ALA A 264 -3.55 -0.34 -34.84
C ALA A 264 -4.82 -0.49 -35.71
N GLY A 265 -5.43 0.58 -36.25
CA GLY A 265 -6.56 0.38 -37.15
C GLY A 265 -7.24 1.63 -37.72
N LEU A 266 -7.04 1.85 -39.02
CA LEU A 266 -7.93 2.61 -39.88
C LEU A 266 -9.28 1.87 -39.98
N GLU A 267 -10.32 2.40 -39.34
CA GLU A 267 -11.68 2.32 -39.88
C GLU A 267 -12.17 3.76 -40.12
N PRO A 268 -12.77 4.07 -41.28
CA PRO A 268 -13.21 5.42 -41.60
C PRO A 268 -14.38 5.82 -40.70
N GLU A 269 -14.36 7.08 -40.26
CA GLU A 269 -15.47 7.75 -39.60
C GLU A 269 -16.80 7.47 -40.33
N GLY A 270 -17.69 6.71 -39.68
CA GLY A 270 -19.11 6.67 -39.98
C GLY A 270 -19.86 7.56 -38.98
N ASN A 271 -20.20 8.77 -39.42
CA ASN A 271 -21.16 9.74 -38.87
C ASN A 271 -21.52 9.67 -37.37
N LYS A 272 -21.18 10.75 -36.67
CA LYS A 272 -22.05 11.34 -35.64
C LYS A 272 -23.43 11.54 -36.25
N ASP A 273 -24.43 10.85 -35.70
CA ASP A 273 -25.78 11.37 -35.43
C ASP A 273 -26.51 10.39 -34.48
N GLY A 274 -27.34 10.93 -33.59
CA GLY A 274 -27.63 10.37 -32.28
C GLY A 274 -28.54 9.14 -32.19
N SER A 275 -28.33 8.36 -31.13
CA SER A 275 -29.36 7.85 -30.22
C SER A 275 -28.67 7.04 -29.12
N ALA A 276 -28.61 7.60 -27.91
CA ALA A 276 -28.27 6.84 -26.72
C ALA A 276 -29.48 5.97 -26.35
N THR A 277 -29.46 4.70 -26.75
CA THR A 277 -30.35 3.68 -26.23
C THR A 277 -29.52 2.52 -25.71
N ALA A 278 -29.70 2.26 -24.42
CA ALA A 278 -29.18 1.14 -23.69
C ALA A 278 -29.47 -0.19 -24.42
N SER A 279 -28.48 -1.06 -24.46
CA SER A 279 -28.71 -2.50 -24.53
C SER A 279 -27.99 -3.13 -23.34
N GLN A 280 -28.76 -3.28 -22.27
CA GLN A 280 -28.56 -4.35 -21.29
C GLN A 280 -28.62 -5.67 -22.07
N HIS A 281 -27.62 -6.53 -21.92
CA HIS A 281 -27.78 -7.98 -21.77
C HIS A 281 -26.44 -8.55 -21.29
N SER A 282 -26.52 -9.13 -20.11
CA SER A 282 -25.59 -10.05 -19.48
C SER A 282 -25.32 -11.27 -20.36
N ASP A 283 -24.06 -11.68 -20.46
CA ASP A 283 -23.69 -13.08 -20.69
C ASP A 283 -22.62 -13.46 -19.67
N ASP A 284 -23.14 -13.98 -18.57
CA ASP A 284 -22.53 -14.97 -17.70
C ASP A 284 -22.06 -16.17 -18.55
N SER A 285 -20.74 -16.39 -18.59
CA SER A 285 -20.10 -17.64 -19.01
C SER A 285 -18.62 -17.59 -18.61
N GLY A 286 -18.32 -18.06 -17.40
CA GLY A 286 -16.99 -18.54 -17.08
C GLY A 286 -16.70 -19.81 -17.86
N TYR A 287 -16.08 -19.73 -19.04
CA TYR A 287 -15.23 -20.78 -19.64
C TYR A 287 -14.52 -20.20 -20.87
N GLN A 288 -13.18 -20.14 -20.82
CA GLN A 288 -12.24 -20.06 -21.95
C GLN A 288 -12.67 -19.28 -23.21
N SER A 289 -12.40 -17.97 -23.22
CA SER A 289 -12.19 -17.25 -24.48
C SER A 289 -10.72 -17.31 -24.87
N LEU A 290 -10.36 -18.32 -25.67
CA LEU A 290 -9.13 -18.29 -26.47
C LEU A 290 -9.16 -17.06 -27.39
N PRO A 291 -8.19 -16.12 -27.32
CA PRO A 291 -8.11 -15.07 -28.31
C PRO A 291 -7.57 -15.67 -29.61
N SER A 292 -8.46 -15.83 -30.60
CA SER A 292 -8.08 -16.12 -31.97
C SER A 292 -7.61 -14.84 -32.68
N SER A 293 -6.44 -14.34 -32.30
CA SER A 293 -5.57 -13.50 -33.13
C SER A 293 -4.12 -13.64 -32.63
N PRO A 294 -3.12 -13.90 -33.50
CA PRO A 294 -1.82 -14.37 -33.05
C PRO A 294 -0.87 -13.26 -32.55
N ASP A 295 -1.37 -12.10 -32.12
CA ASP A 295 -0.51 -10.97 -31.69
C ASP A 295 -1.03 -10.12 -30.52
N LEU A 296 -2.17 -10.48 -29.90
CA LEU A 296 -2.71 -9.79 -28.70
C LEU A 296 -2.54 -10.58 -27.40
N SER A 297 -2.02 -11.81 -27.46
CA SER A 297 -1.67 -12.62 -26.29
C SER A 297 -0.50 -12.07 -25.48
N ALA A 298 0.20 -11.03 -25.97
CA ALA A 298 1.26 -10.33 -25.25
C ALA A 298 0.73 -9.36 -24.17
N ILE A 299 -0.57 -9.07 -24.16
CA ILE A 299 -1.23 -8.30 -23.11
C ILE A 299 -2.10 -9.26 -22.29
N LYS A 300 -1.46 -10.14 -21.51
CA LYS A 300 -2.06 -10.49 -20.21
C LYS A 300 -2.38 -9.14 -19.54
N PRO A 301 -3.59 -8.92 -19.01
CA PRO A 301 -3.92 -7.64 -18.40
C PRO A 301 -2.81 -7.31 -17.42
N LEU A 302 -2.21 -6.15 -17.61
CA LEU A 302 -1.08 -5.66 -16.85
C LEU A 302 -1.55 -5.36 -15.43
N HIS A 303 -1.79 -6.42 -14.66
CA HIS A 303 -2.50 -6.31 -13.40
C HIS A 303 -1.52 -5.77 -12.36
N ASN A 304 -1.87 -4.66 -11.74
CA ASN A 304 -1.06 -4.07 -10.69
C ASN A 304 -1.11 -5.00 -9.47
N PRO A 305 0.01 -5.56 -8.99
CA PRO A 305 0.01 -6.52 -7.88
C PRO A 305 -0.57 -5.92 -6.60
N LEU A 306 -0.53 -4.59 -6.45
CA LEU A 306 -1.12 -3.87 -5.31
C LEU A 306 -2.64 -3.69 -5.42
N GLU A 307 -3.24 -3.97 -6.58
CA GLU A 307 -4.66 -3.72 -6.85
C GLU A 307 -5.55 -4.92 -6.43
N GLY A 308 -6.42 -4.70 -5.46
CA GLY A 308 -7.51 -5.62 -5.11
C GLY A 308 -8.87 -5.09 -5.54
N LEU A 309 -9.93 -5.86 -5.26
CA LEU A 309 -11.32 -5.44 -5.41
C LEU A 309 -12.05 -5.55 -4.07
N LEU A 310 -12.74 -4.49 -3.67
CA LEU A 310 -13.73 -4.49 -2.60
C LEU A 310 -15.11 -4.79 -3.18
N ALA A 311 -15.94 -5.53 -2.45
CA ALA A 311 -17.37 -5.61 -2.70
C ALA A 311 -18.13 -4.77 -1.68
N GLN A 312 -18.97 -3.86 -2.17
CA GLN A 312 -19.86 -3.06 -1.37
C GLN A 312 -21.31 -3.53 -1.57
N ARG A 313 -21.98 -3.87 -0.47
CA ARG A 313 -23.42 -4.16 -0.45
C ARG A 313 -24.16 -3.02 0.25
N VAL A 314 -25.23 -2.54 -0.38
CA VAL A 314 -26.20 -1.62 0.23
C VAL A 314 -27.59 -2.21 0.11
N ALA A 315 -28.24 -2.48 1.23
CA ALA A 315 -29.53 -3.18 1.24
C ALA A 315 -30.52 -2.52 2.20
N CYS A 316 -31.80 -2.46 1.81
CA CYS A 316 -32.86 -1.94 2.67
C CYS A 316 -33.29 -2.98 3.70
N VAL A 317 -33.31 -2.61 4.99
CA VAL A 317 -33.70 -3.51 6.07
C VAL A 317 -35.20 -3.84 6.03
N GLN A 318 -36.03 -2.92 5.54
CA GLN A 318 -37.50 -3.11 5.51
C GLN A 318 -38.00 -4.00 4.38
N CYS A 319 -37.43 -3.87 3.17
CA CYS A 319 -37.91 -4.61 1.98
C CYS A 319 -36.89 -5.57 1.37
N GLY A 320 -35.65 -5.62 1.91
CA GLY A 320 -34.57 -6.46 1.40
C GLY A 320 -33.98 -6.01 0.06
N PHE A 321 -34.46 -4.91 -0.54
CA PHE A 321 -33.97 -4.45 -1.84
C PHE A 321 -32.48 -4.07 -1.78
N SER A 322 -31.70 -4.58 -2.74
CA SER A 322 -30.32 -4.22 -2.98
C SER A 322 -30.05 -4.17 -4.49
N GLU A 323 -29.14 -3.30 -4.93
CA GLU A 323 -28.72 -3.16 -6.33
C GLU A 323 -27.60 -4.16 -6.70
N GLY A 324 -27.41 -5.21 -5.89
CA GLY A 324 -26.29 -6.14 -5.97
C GLY A 324 -25.01 -5.62 -5.29
N LEU A 325 -23.89 -6.26 -5.63
CA LEU A 325 -22.56 -5.91 -5.12
C LEU A 325 -21.87 -4.94 -6.07
N SER A 326 -21.47 -3.78 -5.55
CA SER A 326 -20.61 -2.85 -6.29
C SER A 326 -19.15 -3.24 -6.08
N MET A 327 -18.43 -3.52 -7.17
CA MET A 327 -16.99 -3.84 -7.14
C MET A 327 -16.15 -2.56 -7.26
N ILE A 328 -15.31 -2.30 -6.27
CA ILE A 328 -14.50 -1.07 -6.18
C ILE A 328 -13.02 -1.46 -6.13
N PRO A 329 -12.19 -1.06 -7.11
CA PRO A 329 -10.76 -1.33 -7.05
C PRO A 329 -10.09 -0.51 -5.94
N PHE A 330 -9.11 -1.10 -5.30
CA PHE A 330 -8.30 -0.44 -4.27
C PHE A 330 -6.83 -0.83 -4.43
N ASN A 331 -5.91 0.08 -4.09
CA ASN A 331 -4.47 -0.19 -4.05
C ASN A 331 -3.89 -0.12 -2.62
N CYS A 332 -4.71 0.29 -1.65
CA CYS A 332 -4.31 0.45 -0.26
C CYS A 332 -5.55 0.40 0.66
N LEU A 333 -5.52 -0.42 1.70
CA LEU A 333 -6.54 -0.42 2.75
C LEU A 333 -6.20 0.64 3.79
N THR A 334 -6.99 1.72 3.83
CA THR A 334 -6.83 2.78 4.84
C THR A 334 -7.71 2.48 6.05
N LEU A 335 -7.08 2.14 7.17
CA LEU A 335 -7.75 1.75 8.41
C LEU A 335 -7.75 2.92 9.42
N SER A 336 -8.91 3.19 10.01
CA SER A 336 -9.10 4.28 10.96
C SER A 336 -8.93 3.79 12.41
N LEU A 337 -8.21 4.55 13.23
CA LEU A 337 -8.02 4.22 14.66
C LEU A 337 -9.17 4.70 15.56
N GLY A 338 -9.96 5.68 15.10
CA GLY A 338 -10.94 6.36 15.95
C GLY A 338 -10.28 7.34 16.92
N LEU A 339 -11.07 7.85 17.88
CA LEU A 339 -10.63 8.80 18.91
C LEU A 339 -10.12 8.12 20.19
N ASP A 340 -10.39 6.83 20.33
CA ASP A 340 -9.95 6.06 21.49
C ASP A 340 -8.42 5.94 21.49
N LYS A 341 -7.83 6.11 22.67
CA LYS A 341 -6.37 6.04 22.88
C LYS A 341 -5.89 4.65 23.29
N ASN A 342 -6.72 3.64 23.07
CA ASN A 342 -6.44 2.26 23.45
C ASN A 342 -5.42 1.63 22.51
N GLN A 343 -4.81 0.52 22.93
CA GLN A 343 -4.03 -0.30 22.02
C GLN A 343 -4.97 -0.97 21.02
N HIS A 344 -4.57 -0.98 19.76
CA HIS A 344 -5.26 -1.65 18.67
C HIS A 344 -4.44 -2.82 18.14
N ASP A 345 -5.11 -3.73 17.48
CA ASP A 345 -4.49 -4.73 16.62
C ASP A 345 -5.01 -4.60 15.18
N LEU A 346 -4.28 -5.18 14.24
CA LEU A 346 -4.62 -5.11 12.82
C LEU A 346 -5.96 -5.80 12.53
N TYR A 347 -6.26 -6.90 13.22
CA TYR A 347 -7.45 -7.72 13.00
C TYR A 347 -8.73 -6.98 13.40
N GLU A 348 -8.76 -6.35 14.57
CA GLU A 348 -9.80 -5.46 15.07
C GLU A 348 -10.04 -4.30 14.10
N ARG A 349 -8.99 -3.75 13.50
CA ARG A 349 -9.11 -2.66 12.52
C ARG A 349 -9.67 -3.14 11.20
N LEU A 350 -9.36 -4.37 10.76
CA LEU A 350 -9.99 -5.00 9.60
C LEU A 350 -11.46 -5.32 9.87
N ASP A 351 -11.80 -5.81 11.06
CA ASP A 351 -13.17 -6.01 11.51
C ASP A 351 -13.96 -4.71 11.48
N SER A 352 -13.40 -3.64 12.06
CA SER A 352 -14.01 -2.32 12.03
C SER A 352 -14.18 -1.78 10.61
N TYR A 353 -13.27 -2.11 9.68
CA TYR A 353 -13.37 -1.71 8.28
C TYR A 353 -14.49 -2.46 7.55
N SER A 354 -14.67 -3.75 7.84
CA SER A 354 -15.70 -4.60 7.24
C SER A 354 -17.05 -4.62 7.98
N LYS A 355 -17.19 -3.77 9.00
CA LYS A 355 -18.36 -3.75 9.88
C LYS A 355 -19.61 -3.39 9.09
N LEU A 356 -20.71 -4.06 9.41
CA LEU A 356 -22.03 -3.73 8.89
C LEU A 356 -22.55 -2.44 9.57
N GLU A 357 -22.76 -1.41 8.78
CA GLU A 357 -23.22 -0.09 9.23
C GLU A 357 -24.70 0.11 8.88
N ALA A 358 -25.50 0.57 9.84
CA ALA A 358 -26.88 0.96 9.60
C ALA A 358 -26.98 2.47 9.36
N ILE A 359 -27.55 2.87 8.22
CA ILE A 359 -27.71 4.26 7.80
C ILE A 359 -29.20 4.59 7.79
N GLU A 360 -29.60 5.50 8.67
CA GLU A 360 -30.98 5.97 8.80
C GLU A 360 -31.31 7.08 7.79
N GLY A 361 -32.60 7.21 7.46
CA GLY A 361 -33.09 8.33 6.65
C GLY A 361 -32.79 8.23 5.14
N VAL A 362 -32.42 7.05 4.64
CA VAL A 362 -32.07 6.87 3.22
C VAL A 362 -33.32 6.53 2.40
N GLU A 363 -33.50 7.22 1.26
CA GLU A 363 -34.63 6.95 0.36
C GLU A 363 -34.56 5.52 -0.21
N CYS A 364 -35.68 4.79 -0.12
CA CYS A 364 -35.81 3.46 -0.67
C CYS A 364 -36.84 3.45 -1.82
N PRO A 365 -36.41 3.22 -3.08
CA PRO A 365 -37.29 3.15 -4.23
C PRO A 365 -38.36 2.06 -4.11
N LYS A 366 -37.99 0.83 -3.74
CA LYS A 366 -38.94 -0.29 -3.57
C LYS A 366 -39.99 -0.02 -2.49
N CYS A 367 -39.58 0.47 -1.31
CA CYS A 367 -40.56 0.88 -0.28
C CYS A 367 -41.47 2.01 -0.75
N THR A 368 -40.97 2.92 -1.58
CA THR A 368 -41.75 4.01 -2.17
C THR A 368 -42.81 3.47 -3.13
N LEU A 369 -42.46 2.54 -4.03
CA LEU A 369 -43.41 1.88 -4.92
C LEU A 369 -44.44 1.03 -4.14
N LEU A 370 -44.01 0.27 -3.13
CA LEU A 370 -44.92 -0.51 -2.28
C LEU A 370 -45.92 0.39 -1.53
N LYS A 371 -45.48 1.57 -1.05
CA LYS A 371 -46.38 2.56 -0.45
C LYS A 371 -47.35 3.11 -1.49
N ALA A 372 -46.86 3.46 -2.69
CA ALA A 372 -47.70 3.95 -3.78
C ALA A 372 -48.77 2.94 -4.20
N GLN A 373 -48.39 1.66 -4.38
CA GLN A 373 -49.30 0.56 -4.70
C GLN A 373 -50.42 0.44 -3.66
N ARG A 374 -50.07 0.42 -2.36
CA ARG A 374 -51.05 0.34 -1.26
C ARG A 374 -52.01 1.53 -1.23
N LEU A 375 -51.50 2.74 -1.44
CA LEU A 375 -52.32 3.95 -1.43
C LEU A 375 -53.25 4.01 -2.64
N LEU A 376 -52.75 3.69 -3.84
CA LEU A 376 -53.53 3.67 -5.07
C LEU A 376 -54.62 2.59 -5.03
N THR A 377 -54.30 1.40 -4.53
CA THR A 377 -55.28 0.31 -4.36
C THR A 377 -56.42 0.74 -3.43
N LYS A 378 -56.10 1.25 -2.24
CA LYS A 378 -57.11 1.75 -1.29
C LYS A 378 -57.94 2.91 -1.84
N LEU A 379 -57.34 3.76 -2.66
CA LEU A 379 -58.03 4.88 -3.30
C LEU A 379 -59.03 4.35 -4.32
N LEU A 380 -58.63 3.38 -5.15
CA LEU A 380 -59.53 2.72 -6.10
C LEU A 380 -60.69 2.01 -5.40
N ASP A 381 -60.43 1.24 -4.34
CA ASP A 381 -61.47 0.56 -3.56
C ASP A 381 -62.55 1.56 -3.06
N LYS A 382 -62.10 2.69 -2.49
CA LYS A 382 -63.00 3.74 -1.99
C LYS A 382 -63.79 4.44 -3.12
N MET A 383 -63.17 4.64 -4.29
CA MET A 383 -63.84 5.28 -5.43
C MET A 383 -64.85 4.36 -6.10
N GLU A 384 -64.62 3.05 -6.07
CA GLU A 384 -65.58 2.02 -6.51
C GLU A 384 -66.78 1.94 -5.55
N GLU A 385 -66.53 1.92 -4.23
CA GLU A 385 -67.60 1.95 -3.21
C GLU A 385 -68.48 3.21 -3.29
N SER A 386 -67.89 4.36 -3.64
CA SER A 386 -68.60 5.65 -3.76
C SER A 386 -69.29 5.87 -5.11
N SER A 387 -69.28 4.89 -6.03
CA SER A 387 -69.91 4.99 -7.36
C SER A 387 -69.43 6.19 -8.19
N SER A 388 -68.12 6.45 -8.17
CA SER A 388 -67.50 7.56 -8.90
C SER A 388 -67.57 7.38 -10.44
N LEU A 389 -67.53 8.48 -11.20
CA LEU A 389 -67.54 8.46 -12.68
C LEU A 389 -66.33 7.67 -13.22
N ALA A 390 -66.56 6.77 -14.20
CA ALA A 390 -65.53 5.90 -14.78
C ALA A 390 -64.29 6.66 -15.31
N GLU A 391 -64.47 7.91 -15.74
CA GLU A 391 -63.39 8.77 -16.22
C GLU A 391 -62.39 9.15 -15.10
N GLN A 392 -62.85 9.30 -13.85
CA GLN A 392 -61.99 9.59 -12.69
C GLN A 392 -61.18 8.37 -12.22
N LEU A 393 -61.63 7.15 -12.53
CA LEU A 393 -60.93 5.90 -12.21
C LEU A 393 -59.80 5.58 -13.19
N THR A 394 -59.79 6.20 -14.39
CA THR A 394 -58.87 5.82 -15.47
C THR A 394 -57.41 6.16 -15.13
N GLU A 395 -57.15 7.37 -14.63
CA GLU A 395 -55.80 7.83 -14.29
C GLU A 395 -55.18 7.09 -13.08
N PRO A 396 -55.90 6.90 -11.95
CA PRO A 396 -55.38 6.12 -10.82
C PRO A 396 -55.13 4.65 -11.16
N ARG A 397 -55.96 4.03 -12.01
CA ARG A 397 -55.72 2.67 -12.52
C ARG A 397 -54.45 2.60 -13.37
N ARG A 398 -54.26 3.54 -14.30
CA ARG A 398 -53.04 3.61 -15.12
C ARG A 398 -51.78 3.79 -14.26
N ARG A 399 -51.86 4.62 -13.21
CA ARG A 399 -50.74 4.80 -12.27
C ARG A 399 -50.45 3.55 -11.46
N LEU A 400 -51.49 2.83 -11.03
CA LEU A 400 -51.33 1.56 -10.31
C LEU A 400 -50.66 0.52 -11.22
N GLU A 401 -51.12 0.37 -12.46
CA GLU A 401 -50.52 -0.53 -13.46
C GLU A 401 -49.04 -0.20 -13.72
N ALA A 402 -48.68 1.09 -13.81
CA ALA A 402 -47.29 1.51 -13.97
C ALA A 402 -46.42 1.16 -12.74
N VAL A 403 -46.98 1.25 -11.53
CA VAL A 403 -46.29 0.88 -10.28
C VAL A 403 -46.13 -0.63 -10.17
N GLU A 404 -47.15 -1.40 -10.57
CA GLU A 404 -47.11 -2.86 -10.59
C GLU A 404 -46.08 -3.37 -11.59
N LEU A 405 -46.06 -2.82 -12.81
CA LEU A 405 -45.06 -3.14 -13.81
C LEU A 405 -43.63 -2.82 -13.31
N ALA A 406 -43.42 -1.67 -12.68
CA ALA A 406 -42.11 -1.32 -12.13
C ALA A 406 -41.67 -2.26 -10.98
N LEU A 407 -42.62 -2.77 -10.19
CA LEU A 407 -42.34 -3.78 -9.16
C LEU A 407 -42.06 -5.17 -9.75
N GLU A 408 -42.70 -5.53 -10.86
CA GLU A 408 -42.50 -6.81 -11.56
C GLU A 408 -41.17 -6.84 -12.33
N GLU A 409 -40.78 -5.74 -12.96
CA GLU A 409 -39.52 -5.61 -13.70
C GLU A 409 -38.32 -5.24 -12.81
N ASP A 410 -38.53 -5.05 -11.49
CA ASP A 410 -37.54 -4.50 -10.56
C ASP A 410 -36.89 -3.18 -11.07
N ASP A 411 -37.65 -2.36 -11.81
CA ASP A 411 -37.23 -1.06 -12.37
C ASP A 411 -37.41 0.04 -11.31
N PHE A 412 -36.35 0.22 -10.51
CA PHE A 412 -36.31 1.15 -9.39
C PHE A 412 -35.59 2.47 -9.70
N GLU A 413 -35.36 2.79 -10.97
CA GLU A 413 -34.68 4.02 -11.37
C GLU A 413 -35.49 5.27 -10.99
N GLU A 414 -34.82 6.35 -10.62
CA GLU A 414 -35.48 7.61 -10.25
C GLU A 414 -36.40 8.14 -11.36
N LYS A 415 -36.01 7.97 -12.63
CA LYS A 415 -36.80 8.34 -13.81
C LYS A 415 -38.11 7.56 -13.89
N THR A 416 -38.09 6.27 -13.56
CA THR A 416 -39.29 5.42 -13.54
C THR A 416 -40.25 5.86 -12.44
N LEU A 417 -39.73 6.23 -11.27
CA LEU A 417 -40.52 6.75 -10.16
C LEU A 417 -41.19 8.10 -10.51
N THR A 418 -40.45 9.03 -11.11
CA THR A 418 -40.98 10.37 -11.43
C THR A 418 -41.86 10.37 -12.67
N ASP A 419 -41.45 9.72 -13.75
CA ASP A 419 -42.06 9.91 -15.07
C ASP A 419 -43.17 8.90 -15.35
N LYS A 420 -42.94 7.62 -15.02
CA LYS A 420 -43.94 6.55 -15.22
C LYS A 420 -44.95 6.51 -14.07
N CYS A 421 -44.47 6.46 -12.83
CA CYS A 421 -45.32 6.29 -11.64
C CYS A 421 -45.91 7.61 -11.10
N LYS A 422 -45.40 8.76 -11.56
CA LYS A 422 -45.81 10.11 -11.13
C LYS A 422 -45.74 10.28 -9.61
N ILE A 423 -44.65 9.82 -9.00
CA ILE A 423 -44.40 9.92 -7.56
C ILE A 423 -43.65 11.24 -7.29
N SER A 424 -44.15 12.04 -6.35
CA SER A 424 -43.49 13.29 -5.97
C SER A 424 -42.37 13.05 -4.96
N ASN A 425 -41.38 13.94 -4.92
CA ASN A 425 -40.25 13.84 -3.98
C ASN A 425 -40.69 13.80 -2.50
N GLN A 426 -41.77 14.51 -2.15
CA GLN A 426 -42.33 14.50 -0.78
C GLN A 426 -42.98 13.15 -0.41
N SER A 427 -43.36 12.36 -1.39
CA SER A 427 -44.01 11.06 -1.18
C SER A 427 -43.04 9.88 -1.07
N LYS A 428 -41.74 10.13 -1.32
CA LYS A 428 -40.67 9.14 -1.18
C LYS A 428 -40.56 8.64 0.26
N VAL A 429 -40.25 7.36 0.41
CA VAL A 429 -40.13 6.69 1.70
C VAL A 429 -38.66 6.61 2.09
N SER A 430 -38.33 7.21 3.22
CA SER A 430 -37.05 6.99 3.88
C SER A 430 -37.11 5.72 4.72
N SER A 431 -36.01 4.99 4.74
CA SER A 431 -35.84 3.72 5.43
C SER A 431 -34.41 3.60 5.96
N THR A 432 -34.17 2.62 6.83
CA THR A 432 -32.82 2.25 7.24
C THR A 432 -32.23 1.30 6.19
N LYS A 433 -31.05 1.64 5.69
CA LYS A 433 -30.27 0.74 4.82
C LYS A 433 -29.01 0.29 5.55
N THR A 434 -28.59 -0.94 5.33
CA THR A 434 -27.30 -1.43 5.78
C THR A 434 -26.27 -1.25 4.67
N LYS A 435 -25.06 -0.87 5.04
CA LYS A 435 -23.90 -0.78 4.15
C LYS A 435 -22.80 -1.65 4.73
N GLN A 436 -22.16 -2.44 3.87
CA GLN A 436 -20.99 -3.22 4.25
C GLN A 436 -20.02 -3.29 3.09
N ILE A 437 -18.71 -3.15 3.39
CA ILE A 437 -17.62 -3.25 2.44
C ILE A 437 -16.73 -4.41 2.86
N VAL A 438 -16.39 -5.30 1.93
CA VAL A 438 -15.58 -6.50 2.20
C VAL A 438 -14.61 -6.75 1.05
N ILE A 439 -13.63 -7.63 1.23
CA ILE A 439 -12.65 -7.92 0.19
C ILE A 439 -13.24 -8.96 -0.77
N ALA A 440 -13.44 -8.58 -2.02
CA ALA A 440 -13.91 -9.49 -3.06
C ALA A 440 -12.76 -10.24 -3.72
N ARG A 441 -11.71 -9.49 -4.06
CA ARG A 441 -10.48 -10.04 -4.65
C ARG A 441 -9.28 -9.46 -3.90
N PRO A 442 -8.54 -10.29 -3.16
CA PRO A 442 -7.35 -9.81 -2.46
C PRO A 442 -6.19 -9.57 -3.47
N PRO A 443 -5.33 -8.55 -3.23
CA PRO A 443 -4.22 -8.20 -4.11
C PRO A 443 -3.01 -9.15 -3.92
N GLN A 444 -2.11 -9.25 -4.89
CA GLN A 444 -0.88 -10.04 -4.72
C GLN A 444 0.04 -9.41 -3.66
N SER A 445 0.16 -8.09 -3.65
CA SER A 445 0.83 -7.31 -2.62
C SER A 445 -0.23 -6.48 -1.88
N LEU A 446 -0.32 -6.61 -0.56
CA LEU A 446 -1.27 -5.85 0.25
C LEU A 446 -0.57 -4.67 0.92
N ALA A 447 -1.00 -3.46 0.56
CA ALA A 447 -0.64 -2.24 1.29
C ALA A 447 -1.74 -1.88 2.29
N VAL A 448 -1.36 -1.71 3.56
CA VAL A 448 -2.25 -1.24 4.63
C VAL A 448 -1.73 0.09 5.15
N HIS A 449 -2.57 1.11 5.13
CA HIS A 449 -2.30 2.42 5.70
C HIS A 449 -3.07 2.60 7.00
N VAL A 450 -2.37 2.94 8.07
CA VAL A 450 -2.97 3.28 9.37
C VAL A 450 -3.21 4.78 9.40
N ASN A 451 -4.46 5.21 9.28
CA ASN A 451 -4.81 6.61 9.36
C ASN A 451 -4.68 7.12 10.80
N ARG A 452 -3.58 7.83 11.06
CA ARG A 452 -3.28 8.46 12.35
C ARG A 452 -3.67 9.93 12.41
N SER A 453 -4.13 10.53 11.32
CA SER A 453 -4.57 11.92 11.33
C SER A 453 -6.05 11.97 11.69
N VAL A 454 -6.36 12.43 12.90
CA VAL A 454 -7.73 12.48 13.40
C VAL A 454 -8.08 13.91 13.79
N PHE A 455 -9.30 14.33 13.46
CA PHE A 455 -9.86 15.59 13.90
C PHE A 455 -10.48 15.42 15.28
N ASP A 456 -10.04 16.20 16.26
CA ASP A 456 -10.61 16.20 17.61
C ASP A 456 -11.79 17.18 17.66
N PRO A 457 -13.05 16.71 17.82
CA PRO A 457 -14.21 17.57 17.85
C PRO A 457 -14.28 18.45 19.11
N GLU A 458 -13.56 18.12 20.19
CA GLU A 458 -13.56 18.94 21.41
C GLU A 458 -12.64 20.15 21.28
N THR A 459 -11.45 19.95 20.69
CA THR A 459 -10.46 21.03 20.54
C THR A 459 -10.53 21.74 19.19
N PHE A 460 -11.26 21.17 18.22
CA PHE A 460 -11.27 21.60 16.81
C PHE A 460 -9.89 21.60 16.14
N ASP A 461 -8.95 20.83 16.67
CA ASP A 461 -7.59 20.71 16.14
C ASP A 461 -7.36 19.34 15.49
N MET A 462 -6.46 19.30 14.50
CA MET A 462 -5.96 18.05 13.94
C MET A 462 -4.86 17.47 14.82
N ILE A 463 -5.04 16.24 15.26
CA ILE A 463 -4.11 15.54 16.15
C ILE A 463 -3.60 14.26 15.51
N LYS A 464 -2.38 13.87 15.89
CA LYS A 464 -1.83 12.56 15.54
C LYS A 464 -2.24 11.53 16.59
N ASN A 465 -3.06 10.55 16.19
CA ASN A 465 -3.35 9.39 17.01
C ASN A 465 -2.09 8.50 17.12
N SER A 466 -1.51 8.53 18.32
CA SER A 466 -0.29 7.77 18.68
C SER A 466 -0.62 6.43 19.34
N ALA A 467 -1.88 5.97 19.27
CA ALA A 467 -2.29 4.67 19.76
C ALA A 467 -1.45 3.56 19.10
N PRO A 468 -0.89 2.63 19.89
CA PRO A 468 -0.13 1.52 19.33
C PRO A 468 -1.03 0.57 18.55
N VAL A 469 -0.58 0.16 17.37
CA VAL A 469 -1.25 -0.83 16.51
C VAL A 469 -0.34 -2.04 16.37
N SER A 470 -0.74 -3.16 16.95
CA SER A 470 -0.03 -4.43 16.77
C SER A 470 -0.39 -5.05 15.42
N PHE A 471 0.57 -5.73 14.80
CA PHE A 471 0.41 -6.36 13.49
C PHE A 471 1.25 -7.65 13.45
N PRO A 472 0.77 -8.69 12.77
CA PRO A 472 1.47 -9.97 12.70
C PRO A 472 2.56 -9.97 11.62
N MET A 473 3.52 -10.89 11.71
CA MET A 473 4.44 -11.16 10.58
C MET A 473 3.74 -11.92 9.45
N THR A 474 2.76 -12.75 9.78
CA THR A 474 1.96 -13.52 8.83
C THR A 474 0.49 -13.17 9.02
N LEU A 475 -0.19 -12.78 7.96
CA LEU A 475 -1.58 -12.35 7.98
C LEU A 475 -2.43 -13.30 7.12
N ASP A 476 -3.42 -13.93 7.73
CA ASP A 476 -4.49 -14.61 6.99
C ASP A 476 -5.59 -13.60 6.69
N LEU A 477 -5.86 -13.37 5.40
CA LEU A 477 -6.88 -12.40 4.96
C LEU A 477 -8.25 -13.06 4.71
N GLY A 478 -8.32 -14.40 4.70
CA GLY A 478 -9.52 -15.17 4.40
C GLY A 478 -10.77 -14.76 5.18
N PRO A 479 -10.70 -14.46 6.49
CA PRO A 479 -11.88 -14.07 7.27
C PRO A 479 -12.61 -12.82 6.76
N TRP A 480 -11.91 -11.90 6.08
CA TRP A 480 -12.48 -10.67 5.50
C TRP A 480 -12.81 -10.77 4.00
N CYS A 481 -12.61 -11.94 3.40
CA CYS A 481 -12.93 -12.22 2.01
C CYS A 481 -14.38 -12.70 1.83
N LEU A 482 -15.00 -12.38 0.69
CA LEU A 482 -16.33 -12.90 0.32
C LEU A 482 -16.38 -14.43 0.43
N GLY A 483 -17.47 -14.94 1.00
CA GLY A 483 -17.67 -16.38 1.19
C GLY A 483 -17.13 -16.93 2.53
N SER A 484 -16.53 -16.08 3.38
CA SER A 484 -16.01 -16.50 4.69
C SER A 484 -17.10 -16.79 5.72
N ASN A 485 -18.29 -16.21 5.59
CA ASN A 485 -19.35 -16.36 6.59
C ASN A 485 -20.10 -17.71 6.46
N GLU A 486 -20.21 -18.44 7.57
CA GLU A 486 -20.90 -19.74 7.67
C GLU A 486 -22.44 -19.65 7.59
N ASN A 487 -23.04 -18.51 7.92
CA ASN A 487 -24.51 -18.36 7.98
C ASN A 487 -25.25 -18.51 6.64
N SER A 488 -24.56 -18.81 5.54
CA SER A 488 -25.16 -19.19 4.26
C SER A 488 -25.92 -20.55 4.33
N ARG A 489 -25.78 -21.33 5.43
CA ARG A 489 -26.40 -22.66 5.59
C ARG A 489 -27.58 -22.77 6.56
N LEU A 490 -28.33 -21.70 6.87
CA LEU A 490 -29.46 -21.79 7.83
C LEU A 490 -30.65 -22.69 7.42
N PHE A 491 -30.54 -23.51 6.36
CA PHE A 491 -31.38 -24.69 6.15
C PHE A 491 -30.53 -25.95 5.89
N PRO A 492 -30.26 -26.79 6.90
CA PRO A 492 -29.74 -28.12 6.66
C PRO A 492 -30.90 -28.99 6.16
N ARG A 493 -31.03 -29.14 4.83
CA ARG A 493 -31.66 -30.33 4.26
C ARG A 493 -30.55 -31.33 3.99
N GLU A 494 -30.68 -32.49 4.61
CA GLU A 494 -29.96 -33.71 4.27
C GLU A 494 -30.11 -33.97 2.76
N SER A 495 -29.15 -33.53 1.97
CA SER A 495 -28.97 -33.98 0.59
C SER A 495 -27.50 -33.82 0.23
N SER A 496 -26.84 -34.99 0.13
CA SER A 496 -25.66 -35.31 -0.70
C SER A 496 -24.82 -34.14 -1.22
N ALA A 497 -23.53 -34.20 -0.87
CA ALA A 497 -22.45 -33.25 -1.10
C ALA A 497 -22.03 -33.01 -2.57
N GLU A 498 -22.96 -32.97 -3.54
CA GLU A 498 -22.58 -32.79 -4.96
C GLU A 498 -23.27 -31.63 -5.70
N ASP A 499 -24.25 -30.91 -5.15
CA ASP A 499 -24.86 -29.75 -5.82
C ASP A 499 -25.46 -28.74 -4.81
N SER A 500 -24.65 -28.20 -3.90
CA SER A 500 -25.10 -27.08 -3.06
C SER A 500 -24.88 -25.77 -3.83
N GLU A 501 -25.92 -25.29 -4.52
CA GLU A 501 -25.97 -23.95 -5.11
C GLU A 501 -25.49 -22.90 -4.08
N GLU A 502 -24.57 -22.01 -4.49
CA GLU A 502 -24.09 -20.92 -3.64
C GLU A 502 -25.26 -19.98 -3.30
N GLN A 503 -25.87 -20.14 -2.13
CA GLN A 503 -26.92 -19.25 -1.67
C GLN A 503 -26.30 -17.99 -1.08
N TRP A 504 -26.19 -16.95 -1.91
CA TRP A 504 -25.77 -15.62 -1.49
C TRP A 504 -26.66 -15.12 -0.35
N GLN A 505 -26.04 -14.67 0.75
CA GLN A 505 -26.78 -14.17 1.91
C GLN A 505 -27.58 -12.92 1.54
N SER A 506 -28.89 -13.11 1.34
CA SER A 506 -29.83 -12.06 0.97
C SER A 506 -30.34 -11.24 2.17
N ASP A 507 -30.03 -11.66 3.40
CA ASP A 507 -30.42 -10.92 4.60
C ASP A 507 -29.62 -9.60 4.68
N PRO A 508 -30.29 -8.43 4.63
CA PRO A 508 -29.63 -7.14 4.75
C PRO A 508 -28.97 -6.93 6.12
N THR A 509 -29.40 -7.65 7.16
CA THR A 509 -28.93 -7.46 8.54
C THR A 509 -27.75 -8.37 8.91
N ALA A 510 -27.50 -9.43 8.13
CA ALA A 510 -26.40 -10.35 8.36
C ALA A 510 -25.11 -9.85 7.69
N SER A 511 -23.94 -10.05 8.33
CA SER A 511 -22.63 -9.73 7.74
C SER A 511 -22.29 -10.65 6.56
N MET A 512 -21.66 -10.15 5.50
CA MET A 512 -21.17 -10.98 4.38
C MET A 512 -19.91 -11.80 4.73
N VAL A 513 -19.22 -11.43 5.81
CA VAL A 513 -17.93 -11.99 6.23
C VAL A 513 -17.94 -12.40 7.70
N ALA A 514 -17.10 -13.36 8.06
CA ALA A 514 -16.92 -13.82 9.43
C ALA A 514 -16.20 -12.78 10.32
N GLY A 515 -15.15 -12.15 9.80
CA GLY A 515 -14.23 -11.33 10.59
C GLY A 515 -13.38 -12.18 11.56
N ASP A 516 -12.69 -11.54 12.49
CA ASP A 516 -11.83 -12.22 13.48
C ASP A 516 -12.65 -12.93 14.57
N GLN A 517 -13.82 -12.38 14.92
CA GLN A 517 -14.61 -12.84 16.06
C GLN A 517 -15.48 -14.08 15.77
N SER A 518 -15.67 -14.43 14.50
CA SER A 518 -16.51 -15.55 14.07
C SER A 518 -15.68 -16.60 13.35
N PRO A 519 -16.02 -17.90 13.43
CA PRO A 519 -15.33 -18.92 12.65
C PRO A 519 -15.48 -18.61 11.16
N SER A 520 -14.34 -18.59 10.45
CA SER A 520 -14.28 -18.34 9.02
C SER A 520 -14.29 -19.66 8.27
N ARG A 521 -15.22 -19.81 7.32
CA ARG A 521 -15.22 -20.92 6.38
C ARG A 521 -13.97 -20.95 5.48
N LEU A 522 -13.32 -19.81 5.30
CA LEU A 522 -12.16 -19.65 4.43
C LEU A 522 -10.89 -19.50 5.25
N THR A 523 -9.86 -20.22 4.84
CA THR A 523 -8.47 -19.99 5.25
C THR A 523 -7.68 -19.54 4.02
N GLY A 524 -6.88 -18.49 4.19
CA GLY A 524 -6.11 -17.89 3.11
C GLY A 524 -6.91 -16.88 2.28
N PRO A 525 -6.21 -16.05 1.48
CA PRO A 525 -4.79 -16.13 1.17
C PRO A 525 -3.90 -15.66 2.33
N ILE A 526 -2.72 -16.27 2.40
CA ILE A 526 -1.73 -16.02 3.45
C ILE A 526 -0.69 -15.01 2.94
N TYR A 527 -0.43 -14.02 3.78
CA TYR A 527 0.49 -12.94 3.52
C TYR A 527 1.65 -12.93 4.50
N GLU A 528 2.83 -12.51 4.04
CA GLU A 528 4.00 -12.25 4.86
C GLU A 528 4.37 -10.76 4.82
N LEU A 529 4.69 -10.19 5.97
CA LEU A 529 5.15 -8.81 6.08
C LEU A 529 6.53 -8.64 5.42
N ARG A 530 6.62 -7.76 4.41
CA ARG A 530 7.88 -7.43 3.71
C ARG A 530 8.47 -6.10 4.14
N ALA A 531 7.62 -5.11 4.46
CA ALA A 531 8.07 -3.84 4.99
C ALA A 531 7.05 -3.15 5.91
N ALA A 532 7.56 -2.33 6.84
CA ALA A 532 6.80 -1.45 7.70
C ALA A 532 7.38 -0.03 7.65
N VAL A 533 6.57 0.95 7.27
CA VAL A 533 6.92 2.37 7.31
C VAL A 533 6.37 2.96 8.60
N THR A 534 7.20 3.70 9.30
CA THR A 534 6.84 4.38 10.55
C THR A 534 6.96 5.89 10.39
N HIS A 535 6.12 6.62 11.11
CA HIS A 535 6.18 8.07 11.20
C HIS A 535 6.50 8.49 12.63
N ALA A 536 7.66 9.09 12.85
CA ALA A 536 8.08 9.64 14.14
C ALA A 536 7.93 11.16 14.12
N GLY A 537 7.07 11.72 14.98
CA GLY A 537 6.77 13.16 14.98
C GLY A 537 5.35 13.49 15.37
N ARG A 538 4.97 14.75 15.21
CA ARG A 538 3.62 15.29 15.40
C ARG A 538 2.81 15.11 14.11
N HIS A 539 1.61 15.70 14.07
CA HIS A 539 0.79 15.72 12.86
C HIS A 539 1.40 16.63 11.77
N GLU A 540 1.90 17.81 12.15
CA GLU A 540 2.44 18.82 11.22
C GLU A 540 3.86 18.53 10.72
N ASN A 541 4.63 17.79 11.51
CA ASN A 541 6.02 17.48 11.20
C ASN A 541 6.46 16.14 11.76
N GLY A 542 7.45 15.55 11.10
CA GLY A 542 8.08 14.34 11.57
C GLY A 542 9.11 13.80 10.61
N HIS A 543 9.37 12.51 10.76
CA HIS A 543 10.37 11.78 10.01
C HIS A 543 9.88 10.38 9.72
N TYR A 544 9.97 9.97 8.45
CA TYR A 544 9.59 8.63 8.03
C TYR A 544 10.79 7.69 8.02
N ILE A 545 10.59 6.48 8.50
CA ILE A 545 11.60 5.42 8.55
C ILE A 545 10.96 4.15 7.99
N CYS A 546 11.64 3.50 7.05
CA CYS A 546 11.22 2.21 6.53
C CYS A 546 12.00 1.09 7.22
N TYR A 547 11.31 0.03 7.60
CA TYR A 547 11.88 -1.24 8.02
C TYR A 547 11.51 -2.24 6.93
N ARG A 548 12.48 -2.94 6.35
CA ARG A 548 12.17 -3.92 5.30
C ARG A 548 13.05 -5.16 5.40
N LYS A 549 12.50 -6.27 4.92
CA LYS A 549 13.22 -7.52 4.72
C LYS A 549 14.00 -7.46 3.42
N TYR A 550 15.26 -7.90 3.44
CA TYR A 550 16.06 -8.10 2.23
C TYR A 550 16.08 -9.59 1.88
N PRO A 551 15.98 -9.95 0.58
CA PRO A 551 16.05 -11.34 0.15
C PRO A 551 17.43 -11.93 0.49
N GLY A 552 17.45 -13.20 0.91
CA GLY A 552 18.69 -13.94 1.09
C GLY A 552 19.37 -14.23 -0.25
N GLY A 553 20.68 -14.44 -0.25
CA GLY A 553 21.47 -14.67 -1.46
C GLY A 553 20.99 -15.86 -2.32
N ASP A 554 20.30 -16.83 -1.73
CA ASP A 554 19.75 -17.99 -2.45
C ASP A 554 18.42 -17.67 -3.16
N ASP A 555 17.59 -16.78 -2.60
CA ASP A 555 16.30 -16.36 -3.18
C ASP A 555 16.48 -15.28 -4.26
N ALA A 556 17.50 -14.43 -4.13
CA ALA A 556 17.80 -13.37 -5.10
C ALA A 556 18.24 -13.92 -6.48
N ALA A 557 18.94 -15.06 -6.51
CA ALA A 557 19.35 -15.71 -7.75
C ALA A 557 18.17 -16.34 -8.50
N ALA A 558 17.16 -16.85 -7.79
CA ALA A 558 15.95 -17.43 -8.37
C ALA A 558 14.96 -16.37 -8.88
N ALA A 559 14.85 -15.24 -8.18
CA ALA A 559 13.89 -14.18 -8.53
C ALA A 559 14.31 -13.30 -9.73
N TRP A 560 15.61 -13.22 -10.05
CA TRP A 560 16.14 -12.33 -11.09
C TRP A 560 16.91 -13.06 -12.21
N GLY A 561 17.16 -14.36 -12.06
CA GLY A 561 17.86 -15.21 -13.02
C GLY A 561 16.97 -15.86 -14.09
N GLY A 562 16.09 -15.09 -14.72
CA GLY A 562 15.30 -15.54 -15.87
C GLY A 562 16.13 -15.61 -17.15
N GLY A 563 17.04 -16.58 -17.26
CA GLY A 563 17.88 -16.78 -18.44
C GLY A 563 18.42 -18.21 -18.50
N SER A 564 17.67 -19.06 -19.20
CA SER A 564 18.01 -20.46 -19.49
C SER A 564 19.46 -20.61 -19.99
N ALA A 565 20.29 -21.32 -19.21
CA ALA A 565 21.43 -22.05 -19.72
C ALA A 565 21.22 -23.52 -19.37
N SER A 566 20.35 -24.14 -20.16
CA SER A 566 20.23 -25.59 -20.32
C SER A 566 21.61 -26.24 -20.33
N SER A 567 21.83 -27.11 -19.35
CA SER A 567 22.85 -28.15 -19.34
C SER A 567 22.91 -28.88 -20.69
N LEU A 568 24.06 -28.84 -21.36
CA LEU A 568 24.44 -29.84 -22.34
C LEU A 568 25.76 -30.44 -21.89
N THR A 569 25.65 -31.67 -21.38
CA THR A 569 26.72 -32.64 -21.29
C THR A 569 27.13 -33.04 -22.71
N GLU A 570 28.35 -32.76 -23.12
CA GLU A 570 28.96 -33.43 -24.27
C GLU A 570 30.38 -33.88 -23.89
N ASP A 571 30.54 -35.20 -23.87
CA ASP A 571 31.79 -35.91 -23.66
C ASP A 571 32.79 -35.59 -24.80
N GLY A 572 34.02 -35.23 -24.44
CA GLY A 572 35.10 -35.03 -25.40
C GLY A 572 36.47 -35.00 -24.72
N ILE A 573 37.18 -36.12 -24.79
CA ILE A 573 38.57 -36.32 -24.37
C ILE A 573 39.50 -35.48 -25.25
N ASP A 574 40.40 -34.67 -24.67
CA ASP A 574 41.78 -34.58 -25.16
C ASP A 574 42.75 -34.08 -24.08
N GLU A 575 43.90 -34.75 -23.99
CA GLU A 575 44.99 -34.46 -23.06
C GLU A 575 45.91 -33.37 -23.64
N SER A 576 46.28 -32.37 -22.84
CA SER A 576 47.62 -31.77 -22.93
C SER A 576 47.97 -30.99 -21.66
N GLU A 577 49.07 -31.40 -21.04
CA GLU A 577 49.75 -30.73 -19.92
C GLU A 577 50.23 -29.31 -20.27
N SER A 578 50.06 -28.34 -19.36
CA SER A 578 51.16 -27.42 -19.00
C SER A 578 50.84 -26.53 -17.79
N THR A 579 51.69 -26.69 -16.77
CA THR A 579 52.24 -25.66 -15.86
C THR A 579 51.31 -24.87 -14.96
N GLY A 580 51.43 -25.14 -13.66
CA GLY A 580 50.76 -24.43 -12.58
C GLY A 580 51.21 -22.98 -12.39
N ASP A 581 50.25 -22.16 -11.99
CA ASP A 581 50.46 -20.92 -11.28
C ASP A 581 49.43 -20.84 -10.15
N GLU A 582 49.91 -20.59 -8.94
CA GLU A 582 49.11 -20.52 -7.71
C GLU A 582 48.38 -19.18 -7.65
N SER A 583 47.15 -19.10 -8.20
CA SER A 583 46.22 -18.03 -7.83
C SER A 583 45.39 -18.46 -6.63
N ARG A 584 45.70 -17.88 -5.46
CA ARG A 584 44.88 -17.94 -4.25
C ARG A 584 43.44 -17.51 -4.57
N ASP A 585 42.55 -18.48 -4.70
CA ASP A 585 41.11 -18.26 -4.62
C ASP A 585 40.80 -17.71 -3.22
N SER A 586 40.54 -16.41 -3.15
CA SER A 586 39.81 -15.83 -2.04
C SER A 586 38.36 -16.32 -2.14
N HIS A 587 38.06 -17.44 -1.49
CA HIS A 587 36.71 -17.78 -1.09
C HIS A 587 36.19 -16.67 -0.16
N THR A 588 35.60 -15.64 -0.77
CA THR A 588 34.74 -14.69 -0.05
C THR A 588 33.50 -15.48 0.37
N PRO A 589 33.17 -15.58 1.67
CA PRO A 589 31.93 -16.22 2.07
C PRO A 589 30.75 -15.48 1.42
N PRO A 590 29.65 -16.17 1.07
CA PRO A 590 28.49 -15.54 0.49
C PRO A 590 28.00 -14.43 1.42
N VAL A 591 27.96 -13.21 0.88
CA VAL A 591 27.48 -12.03 1.63
C VAL A 591 25.99 -12.23 1.85
N ASN A 592 25.60 -12.54 3.08
CA ASN A 592 24.21 -12.81 3.41
C ASN A 592 23.55 -11.56 4.03
N ASN A 593 22.88 -10.79 3.18
CA ASN A 593 22.13 -9.60 3.57
C ASN A 593 20.77 -9.94 4.21
N ALA A 594 20.42 -11.22 4.33
CA ALA A 594 19.11 -11.66 4.78
C ALA A 594 18.74 -11.09 6.16
N GLY A 595 17.45 -10.76 6.29
CA GLY A 595 16.83 -10.31 7.51
C GLY A 595 16.33 -8.87 7.41
N TRP A 596 16.00 -8.31 8.57
CA TRP A 596 15.37 -7.01 8.68
C TRP A 596 16.40 -5.88 8.81
N TRP A 597 16.12 -4.79 8.11
CA TRP A 597 16.94 -3.60 8.13
C TRP A 597 16.08 -2.38 8.39
N ARG A 598 16.58 -1.48 9.24
CA ARG A 598 16.04 -0.14 9.48
C ARG A 598 16.72 0.84 8.54
N LEU A 599 15.93 1.50 7.69
CA LEU A 599 16.36 2.46 6.69
C LEU A 599 15.76 3.84 7.00
N SER A 600 16.59 4.70 7.57
CA SER A 600 16.30 6.10 7.80
C SER A 600 17.16 6.93 6.85
N ASP A 601 16.65 7.14 5.64
CA ASP A 601 17.39 7.75 4.53
C ASP A 601 18.73 7.03 4.28
N HIS A 602 19.85 7.72 4.48
CA HIS A 602 21.20 7.20 4.28
C HIS A 602 21.66 6.33 5.45
N ASN A 603 21.00 6.42 6.60
CA ASN A 603 21.33 5.65 7.79
C ASN A 603 20.61 4.29 7.75
N VAL A 604 21.39 3.23 7.57
CA VAL A 604 20.91 1.85 7.44
C VAL A 604 21.55 1.00 8.54
N ALA A 605 20.73 0.27 9.28
CA ALA A 605 21.15 -0.57 10.40
C ALA A 605 20.38 -1.90 10.40
N LYS A 606 21.04 -3.00 10.73
CA LYS A 606 20.40 -4.32 10.87
C LYS A 606 19.53 -4.32 12.13
N VAL A 607 18.35 -4.92 12.06
CA VAL A 607 17.42 -5.07 13.18
C VAL A 607 16.86 -6.49 13.20
N ASP A 608 16.39 -6.91 14.36
CA ASP A 608 15.70 -8.17 14.58
C ASP A 608 14.18 -8.02 14.41
N GLU A 609 13.50 -9.15 14.27
CA GLU A 609 12.04 -9.21 14.08
C GLU A 609 11.27 -8.67 15.29
N GLU A 610 11.78 -8.88 16.51
CA GLU A 610 11.17 -8.37 17.74
C GLU A 610 11.13 -6.82 17.72
N THR A 611 12.22 -6.18 17.28
CA THR A 611 12.25 -4.73 17.08
C THR A 611 11.18 -4.28 16.08
N VAL A 612 10.96 -5.02 14.98
CA VAL A 612 9.93 -4.68 13.99
C VAL A 612 8.53 -4.76 14.59
N LEU A 613 8.21 -5.81 15.35
CA LEU A 613 6.91 -5.93 16.01
C LEU A 613 6.70 -4.87 17.10
N SER A 614 7.78 -4.41 17.74
CA SER A 614 7.73 -3.31 18.72
C SER A 614 7.40 -1.93 18.13
N LEU A 615 7.35 -1.78 16.79
CA LEU A 615 7.06 -0.52 16.10
C LEU A 615 5.60 -0.05 16.21
N SER A 616 4.76 -0.79 16.94
CA SER A 616 3.32 -0.55 17.09
C SER A 616 2.90 0.92 17.28
N PRO A 617 3.58 1.77 18.09
CA PRO A 617 3.19 3.18 18.28
C PRO A 617 3.41 4.07 17.05
N GLY A 618 4.33 3.68 16.16
CA GLY A 618 4.81 4.50 15.05
C GLY A 618 4.41 4.00 13.67
N VAL A 619 3.88 2.79 13.53
CA VAL A 619 3.51 2.21 12.22
C VAL A 619 2.52 3.07 11.48
N PHE A 620 2.86 3.44 10.25
CA PHE A 620 2.10 4.30 9.37
C PHE A 620 1.59 3.51 8.15
N MET A 621 2.46 2.73 7.50
CA MET A 621 2.07 1.82 6.42
C MET A 621 2.73 0.45 6.58
N LEU A 622 2.03 -0.60 6.22
CA LEU A 622 2.51 -1.98 6.19
C LEU A 622 2.40 -2.50 4.75
N PHE A 623 3.42 -3.23 4.32
CA PHE A 623 3.50 -3.88 3.03
C PHE A 623 3.64 -5.37 3.24
N TYR A 624 2.65 -6.11 2.75
CA TYR A 624 2.56 -7.56 2.81
C TYR A 624 2.63 -8.13 1.40
N GLU A 625 3.20 -9.32 1.26
CA GLU A 625 3.22 -10.08 0.00
C GLU A 625 2.49 -11.40 0.19
N CYS A 626 1.63 -11.78 -0.76
CA CYS A 626 0.94 -13.06 -0.74
C CYS A 626 1.95 -14.19 -0.99
N VAL A 627 2.08 -15.10 -0.03
CA VAL A 627 2.95 -16.28 -0.10
C VAL A 627 2.17 -17.54 -0.46
N ASP A 628 0.89 -17.58 -0.13
CA ASP A 628 -0.03 -18.64 -0.52
C ASP A 628 -1.36 -18.02 -1.02
N PRO A 629 -1.63 -18.07 -2.33
CA PRO A 629 -2.86 -17.53 -2.90
C PRO A 629 -4.05 -18.48 -2.74
N SER A 630 -3.86 -19.70 -2.22
CA SER A 630 -4.95 -20.66 -2.06
C SER A 630 -5.96 -20.17 -1.03
N MET A 631 -7.24 -20.22 -1.41
CA MET A 631 -8.37 -20.05 -0.51
C MET A 631 -9.01 -21.43 -0.34
N VAL A 632 -8.84 -22.01 0.84
CA VAL A 632 -9.29 -23.38 1.13
C VAL A 632 -10.44 -23.33 2.13
N LEU A 633 -11.39 -24.24 1.97
CA LEU A 633 -12.47 -24.40 2.94
C LEU A 633 -11.90 -24.97 4.25
N GLN A 634 -12.26 -24.39 5.39
CA GLN A 634 -11.76 -24.84 6.70
C GLN A 634 -12.05 -26.33 6.95
N SER A 635 -13.19 -26.84 6.48
CA SER A 635 -13.55 -28.26 6.54
C SER A 635 -12.58 -29.17 5.75
N GLU A 636 -12.02 -28.69 4.65
CA GLU A 636 -11.03 -29.44 3.86
C GLU A 636 -9.67 -29.44 4.57
N VAL A 637 -9.31 -28.31 5.21
CA VAL A 637 -8.09 -28.21 6.02
C VAL A 637 -8.16 -29.14 7.23
N GLU A 638 -9.29 -29.18 7.93
CA GLU A 638 -9.51 -30.10 9.06
C GLU A 638 -9.45 -31.57 8.60
N ALA A 639 -10.11 -31.92 7.48
CA ALA A 639 -10.05 -33.28 6.93
C ALA A 639 -8.63 -33.68 6.51
N MET A 640 -7.83 -32.75 5.95
CA MET A 640 -6.43 -32.99 5.63
C MET A 640 -5.58 -33.19 6.89
N LYS A 641 -5.80 -32.39 7.94
CA LYS A 641 -5.12 -32.54 9.24
C LYS A 641 -5.46 -33.88 9.90
N ASP A 642 -6.74 -34.25 9.93
CA ASP A 642 -7.19 -35.53 10.46
C ASP A 642 -6.62 -36.72 9.68
N ALA A 643 -6.48 -36.60 8.36
CA ALA A 643 -5.85 -37.62 7.51
C ALA A 643 -4.35 -37.77 7.78
N ILE A 644 -3.66 -36.67 8.09
CA ILE A 644 -2.23 -36.66 8.43
C ILE A 644 -2.01 -37.24 9.84
N GLU A 645 -2.81 -36.83 10.83
CA GLU A 645 -2.72 -37.33 12.21
C GLU A 645 -3.12 -38.81 12.32
N SER A 646 -4.07 -39.28 11.52
CA SER A 646 -4.42 -40.70 11.43
C SER A 646 -3.42 -41.55 10.64
N GLY A 647 -2.58 -40.93 9.79
CA GLY A 647 -1.47 -41.58 9.08
C GLY A 647 -0.25 -41.86 9.97
N ASP A 648 0.03 -40.99 10.94
CA ASP A 648 1.23 -41.07 11.79
C ASP A 648 1.08 -42.06 12.97
N SER A 649 -0.12 -42.59 13.19
CA SER A 649 -0.40 -43.60 14.23
C SER A 649 -0.27 -45.06 13.76
N ARG A 650 0.16 -45.31 12.50
CA ARG A 650 0.25 -46.67 11.92
C ARG A 650 1.65 -47.20 11.64
N ASP A 651 2.71 -46.55 12.11
CA ASP A 651 4.08 -47.09 11.93
C ASP A 651 4.80 -47.37 13.25
N THR A 652 4.27 -48.32 14.03
CA THR A 652 5.10 -49.13 14.93
C THR A 652 4.70 -50.60 14.88
N GLY A 653 5.42 -51.35 14.04
CA GLY A 653 5.68 -52.78 14.25
C GLY A 653 4.83 -53.75 13.45
N ALA A 654 5.39 -54.26 12.35
CA ALA A 654 5.68 -55.69 12.21
C ALA A 654 6.34 -55.98 10.86
N SER A 655 7.59 -56.45 10.93
CA SER A 655 8.24 -57.21 9.86
C SER A 655 7.51 -58.53 9.66
N GLY A 656 7.11 -58.85 8.44
CA GLY A 656 6.42 -60.11 8.14
C GLY A 656 6.03 -60.24 6.68
N THR A 657 6.95 -60.81 5.90
CA THR A 657 6.78 -61.37 4.56
C THR A 657 5.47 -62.14 4.34
N ALA A 658 4.69 -61.76 3.31
CA ALA A 658 4.13 -62.67 2.29
C ALA A 658 3.19 -61.94 1.33
N THR A 659 3.39 -62.21 0.04
CA THR A 659 2.54 -61.89 -1.11
C THR A 659 1.08 -62.34 -0.96
N PRO A 660 0.10 -61.63 -1.57
CA PRO A 660 -1.18 -62.26 -1.92
C PRO A 660 -1.38 -62.37 -3.44
N ASP A 661 -1.76 -63.59 -3.81
CA ASP A 661 -2.28 -63.98 -5.12
C ASP A 661 -3.70 -63.42 -5.34
N PHE A 662 -3.99 -63.19 -6.62
CA PHE A 662 -5.31 -62.88 -7.18
C PHE A 662 -6.28 -64.07 -7.00
N ARG A 663 -7.53 -63.80 -6.54
CA ARG A 663 -8.80 -64.20 -7.21
C ARG A 663 -10.05 -64.10 -6.30
N ASP A 664 -10.94 -63.22 -6.72
CA ASP A 664 -12.31 -63.49 -7.20
C ASP A 664 -13.45 -63.92 -6.25
N ALA A 665 -14.62 -63.33 -6.55
CA ALA A 665 -16.01 -63.73 -6.28
C ALA A 665 -16.67 -63.48 -4.89
N THR A 666 -17.34 -62.32 -4.79
CA THR A 666 -18.81 -62.06 -4.62
C THR A 666 -19.75 -63.05 -3.87
N PRO A 667 -21.00 -62.67 -3.51
CA PRO A 667 -21.40 -62.10 -2.21
C PRO A 667 -22.58 -62.90 -1.57
N ALA A 668 -23.31 -62.25 -0.64
CA ALA A 668 -24.59 -62.65 -0.02
C ALA A 668 -24.43 -63.58 1.21
N SER A 669 -25.21 -63.48 2.28
CA SER A 669 -26.40 -62.70 2.59
C SER A 669 -26.68 -62.86 4.10
N VAL A 670 -27.25 -61.81 4.70
CA VAL A 670 -28.43 -61.82 5.60
C VAL A 670 -28.57 -62.97 6.60
N THR A 671 -28.61 -62.60 7.89
CA THR A 671 -29.71 -62.82 8.87
C THR A 671 -29.18 -62.23 10.20
N GLU A 672 -29.78 -61.17 10.77
CA GLU A 672 -30.87 -61.27 11.77
C GLU A 672 -30.68 -62.52 12.67
N ASP A 673 -30.54 -62.43 13.98
CA ASP A 673 -31.45 -61.77 14.89
C ASP A 673 -30.92 -61.90 16.34
N GLY A 674 -31.47 -61.14 17.27
CA GLY A 674 -31.89 -61.77 18.53
C GLY A 674 -30.96 -61.78 19.74
N SER A 675 -30.91 -60.63 20.41
CA SER A 675 -31.38 -60.49 21.81
C SER A 675 -30.55 -61.00 23.01
N THR A 676 -30.81 -60.28 24.11
CA THR A 676 -30.50 -60.56 25.52
C THR A 676 -29.04 -60.36 25.93
N GLY A 677 -28.71 -59.55 26.93
CA GLY A 677 -29.49 -58.91 27.97
C GLY A 677 -28.63 -58.85 29.23
N VAL A 678 -29.02 -57.95 30.13
CA VAL A 678 -28.75 -58.01 31.58
C VAL A 678 -27.42 -57.39 32.04
N ASP A 679 -27.60 -56.17 32.54
CA ASP A 679 -27.17 -55.64 33.84
C ASP A 679 -25.69 -55.70 34.23
N ASP A 680 -25.11 -54.51 34.45
CA ASP A 680 -24.75 -54.17 35.83
C ASP A 680 -24.82 -52.67 36.12
N ILE A 681 -25.47 -52.39 37.23
CA ILE A 681 -25.80 -51.09 37.84
C ILE A 681 -24.78 -50.82 38.95
N ILE A 682 -24.11 -49.66 38.96
CA ILE A 682 -23.74 -48.92 40.19
C ILE A 682 -23.79 -47.41 39.88
N THR A 683 -24.92 -46.72 40.13
CA THR A 683 -25.23 -45.82 41.28
C THR A 683 -24.23 -44.67 41.52
N THR A 684 -24.53 -43.44 41.06
CA THR A 684 -25.35 -42.34 41.68
C THR A 684 -24.60 -41.41 42.64
N ARG A 685 -24.62 -40.11 42.34
CA ARG A 685 -25.13 -39.00 43.20
C ARG A 685 -25.06 -37.67 42.43
N ASP A 686 -26.20 -37.14 41.99
CA ASP A 686 -27.12 -36.19 42.67
C ASP A 686 -26.60 -34.73 42.62
N LEU A 687 -27.15 -33.86 41.77
CA LEU A 687 -28.44 -33.13 41.83
C LEU A 687 -28.37 -31.82 42.62
N ALA A 688 -28.55 -30.69 41.91
CA ALA A 688 -29.42 -29.55 42.25
C ALA A 688 -29.20 -28.44 41.19
N ASP A 689 -30.05 -28.31 40.18
CA ASP A 689 -31.23 -27.43 40.14
C ASP A 689 -30.97 -25.96 40.50
N LYS A 690 -31.03 -25.08 39.49
CA LYS A 690 -31.58 -23.73 39.66
C LYS A 690 -32.30 -23.24 38.40
N VAL A 691 -33.48 -22.74 38.67
CA VAL A 691 -34.61 -22.42 37.80
C VAL A 691 -34.42 -21.07 37.08
N ARG A 692 -34.62 -21.12 35.75
CA ARG A 692 -35.41 -20.23 34.87
C ARG A 692 -35.96 -18.92 35.47
N GLU A 693 -35.46 -17.78 34.96
CA GLU A 693 -36.24 -16.54 34.77
C GLU A 693 -35.84 -15.91 33.42
N GLY A 694 -36.79 -15.79 32.51
CA GLY A 694 -36.64 -15.06 31.24
C GLY A 694 -37.14 -13.61 31.41
N PRO A 695 -36.59 -12.63 30.67
CA PRO A 695 -37.09 -11.27 30.74
C PRO A 695 -38.34 -11.09 29.86
N ALA A 696 -39.24 -10.27 30.40
CA ALA A 696 -40.62 -10.07 30.02
C ALA A 696 -40.84 -9.28 28.72
N ASP A 697 -42.04 -9.50 28.17
CA ASP A 697 -42.69 -8.72 27.11
C ASP A 697 -42.54 -7.21 27.30
N VAL A 698 -41.96 -6.54 26.30
CA VAL A 698 -41.95 -5.08 26.18
C VAL A 698 -43.14 -4.66 25.29
N PRO A 699 -44.06 -3.81 25.77
CA PRO A 699 -45.23 -3.40 24.99
C PRO A 699 -44.88 -2.46 23.83
N LEU A 700 -45.50 -2.72 22.68
CA LEU A 700 -45.55 -1.86 21.50
C LEU A 700 -46.14 -0.47 21.84
N PRO A 701 -45.58 0.65 21.33
CA PRO A 701 -46.20 1.95 21.48
C PRO A 701 -47.45 2.06 20.59
N VAL A 702 -48.52 2.52 21.22
CA VAL A 702 -49.84 2.80 20.68
C VAL A 702 -49.76 3.91 19.62
N SER A 703 -50.47 3.70 18.52
CA SER A 703 -50.72 4.66 17.45
C SER A 703 -51.52 5.86 17.97
N ASP A 704 -50.91 7.04 17.99
CA ASP A 704 -51.63 8.32 18.08
C ASP A 704 -52.18 8.68 16.70
N ASP A 705 -53.36 8.15 16.37
CA ASP A 705 -54.23 8.67 15.31
C ASP A 705 -54.96 9.92 15.83
N ARG A 706 -54.24 11.03 15.93
CA ARG A 706 -54.81 12.39 16.05
C ARG A 706 -53.84 13.39 15.44
N ASP A 707 -54.05 13.73 14.17
CA ASP A 707 -53.90 15.08 13.59
C ASP A 707 -54.01 14.98 12.06
N LEU A 708 -55.24 14.78 11.58
CA LEU A 708 -55.63 14.93 10.17
C LEU A 708 -57.03 15.54 10.08
N LEU A 709 -57.16 16.82 10.41
CA LEU A 709 -58.27 17.67 9.98
C LEU A 709 -57.84 19.15 10.04
N GLU A 710 -57.04 19.60 9.08
CA GLU A 710 -57.09 21.01 8.65
C GLU A 710 -56.42 21.19 7.28
N TYR A 711 -57.05 22.00 6.43
CA TYR A 711 -56.61 22.45 5.10
C TYR A 711 -56.86 21.54 3.90
N ALA A 712 -58.15 21.30 3.64
CA ALA A 712 -58.69 21.36 2.29
C ALA A 712 -59.53 22.63 2.19
N ASP A 713 -58.92 23.73 1.73
CA ASP A 713 -59.58 24.88 1.08
C ASP A 713 -58.48 25.90 0.72
N GLU A 714 -58.12 25.97 -0.56
CA GLU A 714 -57.87 27.19 -1.36
C GLU A 714 -56.99 26.89 -2.59
N ALA A 715 -57.62 27.02 -3.76
CA ALA A 715 -57.10 27.37 -5.11
C ALA A 715 -56.02 26.51 -5.79
#